data_AF-A0A8C9WBK6-F1
#
_entry.id   AF-A0A8C9WBK6-F1
#
_cell.length_a   1.000
_cell.length_b   1.000
_cell.length_c   1.000
_cell.angle_alpha   90.00
_cell.angle_beta   90.00
_cell.angle_gamma   90.00
#
_symmetry.space_group_name_H-M   'P 1'
#
loop_
_entity.id
_entity.type
_entity.pdbx_description
1 polymer ?
#
loop_
_entity_poly.entity_id
_entity_poly.type
_entity_poly.pdbx_seq_one_letter_code
_entity_poly.pdbx_strand_id
1 'polypeptide(L)'
;METSKTVTERRIPEDVILSTGLYNRYWVLDVQEAVGPSGTLEKHLKITASKTTQPTETCILKDGWESMVVAVGDIVHLEGECVSGTWVIDRESGFLVLLPDILISSTSIASSIRCMRRGVLGERFKGGSKQMLNGTIVHDIFQKAGMSRDFALEKLHQLADEALMGSSYLKEMYSLKLTQEDMRQEVEEYLSPVSDFVLVNSESCNCSWLLHRPSEPQKQDAECSVAVTDFVDIEENIWSPRFGLKGKIDLTARVRIHRRGRPWQERVVPLELKTGRESNSIEHRSQVILYNLMSLERRSDAEAGFLLYLKTGNMHPIVSSHMDKRELLKLRNTLAHHLGNSLVQEDGKHPQLAPLPPIISDSMACKYCPQRRNCALYNRAVESRGQCGLEPPNKSQSPFLEEESQHLREAHLQYFSQWVLLCTLEAVSAESRGGRRSIWLQNTQEKETQGGCVGNLLRTGKVTVMSDNKYVHHFRRQGPELAGAGFNVGDKIVVSGQDVKLFAVAKGYVTEVSRHGVACSLDQNLSKLPGDVVFRLDQDEGEKQLYIHLGNLSKLMENSPESERLRRLVVEFDPPRFIPSLSSVLPQDAKDTVANILKGLNKPQKQAMKKVLLSKDYTLIVGMPGTGKTTTICSLVPAPELVTKGGISNPTEAFLVHCVAGCHASNIGIIAPYRQQLSSISSLLGDSAFSAVEVNTVDKYQGRDKSVVIVSFVRSHTEGYVGELLKDWRRLNVAVTRAKHKLIMLGCSPTLCHYAPLEKLLKHMEEEAMISFHCVPMTQEVICSSFHGVKNGGCKTNGKIYITSPYQCLQYYLNRCKWSSG
;
A
#
# COMPACT_ATOMS: atom_id res chain seq x y z
N MET A 1 -4.66 -42.93 -35.58
CA MET A 1 -5.69 -42.36 -34.68
C MET A 1 -5.00 -42.00 -33.37
N GLU A 2 -4.33 -40.86 -33.37
CA GLU A 2 -3.78 -40.27 -32.15
C GLU A 2 -4.91 -39.52 -31.45
N THR A 3 -5.18 -39.91 -30.22
CA THR A 3 -6.19 -39.32 -29.36
C THR A 3 -5.83 -37.85 -29.09
N SER A 4 -6.63 -36.97 -29.67
CA SER A 4 -6.79 -35.57 -29.31
C SER A 4 -6.76 -35.41 -27.78
N LYS A 5 -5.69 -34.82 -27.26
CA LYS A 5 -5.69 -34.25 -25.92
C LYS A 5 -6.62 -33.05 -25.97
N THR A 6 -7.82 -33.22 -25.44
CA THR A 6 -8.74 -32.14 -25.12
C THR A 6 -7.99 -31.09 -24.30
N VAL A 7 -7.75 -29.93 -24.92
CA VAL A 7 -7.35 -28.71 -24.23
C VAL A 7 -8.43 -28.44 -23.19
N THR A 8 -8.12 -28.67 -21.92
CA THR A 8 -8.95 -28.22 -20.81
C THR A 8 -9.14 -26.72 -20.98
N GLU A 9 -10.37 -26.28 -21.26
CA GLU A 9 -10.73 -24.87 -21.33
C GLU A 9 -10.23 -24.18 -20.05
N ARG A 10 -9.15 -23.42 -20.16
CA ARG A 10 -8.64 -22.62 -19.04
C ARG A 10 -9.66 -21.54 -18.76
N ARG A 11 -10.54 -21.82 -17.80
CA ARG A 11 -11.56 -20.89 -17.33
C ARG A 11 -10.87 -19.62 -16.82
N ILE A 12 -11.32 -18.46 -17.31
CA ILE A 12 -10.81 -17.16 -16.85
C ILE A 12 -11.06 -17.04 -15.34
N PRO A 13 -10.04 -16.70 -14.52
CA PRO A 13 -10.20 -16.58 -13.07
C PRO A 13 -11.33 -15.60 -12.69
N GLU A 14 -12.05 -15.91 -11.60
CA GLU A 14 -13.23 -15.11 -11.21
C GLU A 14 -12.88 -13.66 -10.83
N ASP A 15 -11.67 -13.44 -10.32
CA ASP A 15 -11.14 -12.15 -9.89
C ASP A 15 -10.69 -11.25 -11.05
N VAL A 16 -10.63 -11.78 -12.27
CA VAL A 16 -10.29 -11.00 -13.47
C VAL A 16 -11.50 -10.17 -13.91
N ILE A 17 -11.27 -8.87 -14.12
CA ILE A 17 -12.26 -7.93 -14.63
C ILE A 17 -11.87 -7.57 -16.07
N LEU A 18 -12.78 -7.85 -17.00
CA LEU A 18 -12.62 -7.59 -18.43
C LEU A 18 -13.59 -6.49 -18.86
N SER A 19 -13.17 -5.67 -19.81
CA SER A 19 -13.91 -4.48 -20.23
C SER A 19 -13.52 -4.08 -21.65
N THR A 20 -14.42 -3.35 -22.33
CA THR A 20 -14.14 -2.67 -23.60
C THR A 20 -14.01 -1.16 -23.38
N GLY A 21 -13.72 -0.41 -24.45
CA GLY A 21 -13.65 1.06 -24.42
C GLY A 21 -12.28 1.61 -24.02
N LEU A 22 -12.26 2.82 -23.44
CA LEU A 22 -11.02 3.56 -23.15
C LEU A 22 -10.09 2.84 -22.17
N TYR A 23 -10.65 2.10 -21.21
CA TYR A 23 -9.89 1.29 -20.24
C TYR A 23 -10.07 -0.20 -20.52
N ASN A 24 -10.05 -0.59 -21.79
CA ASN A 24 -10.26 -1.98 -22.18
C ASN A 24 -9.27 -2.93 -21.47
N ARG A 25 -9.76 -4.13 -21.16
CA ARG A 25 -9.03 -5.24 -20.54
C ARG A 25 -9.39 -6.50 -21.29
N TYR A 26 -8.43 -6.97 -22.08
CA TYR A 26 -8.56 -8.15 -22.90
C TYR A 26 -7.76 -9.30 -22.29
N TRP A 27 -8.37 -10.47 -22.22
CA TRP A 27 -7.72 -11.72 -21.86
C TRP A 27 -7.16 -12.39 -23.12
N VAL A 28 -5.89 -12.81 -23.07
CA VAL A 28 -5.23 -13.53 -24.17
C VAL A 28 -5.62 -15.01 -24.13
N LEU A 29 -6.37 -15.45 -25.14
CA LEU A 29 -6.84 -16.82 -25.30
C LEU A 29 -5.84 -17.69 -26.06
N ASP A 30 -5.17 -17.12 -27.07
CA ASP A 30 -4.22 -17.83 -27.92
C ASP A 30 -3.14 -16.89 -28.45
N VAL A 31 -1.95 -17.42 -28.71
CA VAL A 31 -0.79 -16.71 -29.25
C VAL A 31 -0.17 -17.54 -30.36
N GLN A 32 -0.15 -16.99 -31.58
CA GLN A 32 0.39 -17.66 -32.76
C GLN A 32 1.44 -16.77 -33.44
N GLU A 33 2.56 -17.36 -33.84
CA GLU A 33 3.52 -16.70 -34.73
C GLU A 33 3.18 -17.04 -36.17
N ALA A 34 3.10 -16.02 -37.02
CA ALA A 34 2.71 -16.15 -38.42
C ALA A 34 3.67 -15.35 -39.30
N VAL A 35 3.76 -15.73 -40.57
CA VAL A 35 4.45 -14.91 -41.58
C VAL A 35 3.39 -14.11 -42.32
N GLY A 36 3.50 -12.78 -42.26
CA GLY A 36 2.58 -11.87 -42.89
C GLY A 36 2.63 -11.91 -44.42
N PRO A 37 1.68 -11.26 -45.12
CA PRO A 37 1.63 -11.21 -46.58
C PRO A 37 2.91 -10.61 -47.22
N SER A 38 3.61 -9.75 -46.48
CA SER A 38 4.89 -9.12 -46.85
C SER A 38 6.13 -9.98 -46.57
N GLY A 39 5.98 -11.19 -46.04
CA GLY A 39 7.10 -12.06 -45.64
C GLY A 39 7.74 -11.69 -44.30
N THR A 40 7.18 -10.73 -43.57
CA THR A 40 7.64 -10.30 -42.24
C THR A 40 7.02 -11.16 -41.14
N LEU A 41 7.76 -11.38 -40.05
CA LEU A 41 7.24 -12.08 -38.88
C LEU A 41 6.15 -11.23 -38.19
N GLU A 42 5.03 -11.87 -37.86
CA GLU A 42 3.91 -11.27 -37.14
C GLU A 42 3.53 -12.16 -35.95
N LYS A 43 3.02 -11.56 -34.88
CA LYS A 43 2.44 -12.29 -33.75
C LYS A 43 0.96 -11.98 -33.65
N HIS A 44 0.13 -13.02 -33.74
CA HIS A 44 -1.32 -12.94 -33.75
C HIS A 44 -1.84 -13.39 -32.38
N LEU A 45 -2.58 -12.51 -31.72
CA LEU A 45 -3.21 -12.77 -30.43
C LEU A 45 -4.71 -12.93 -30.64
N LYS A 46 -5.28 -14.03 -30.17
CA LYS A 46 -6.73 -14.15 -30.02
C LYS A 46 -7.12 -13.68 -28.63
N ILE A 47 -7.99 -12.69 -28.55
CA ILE A 47 -8.30 -11.99 -27.30
C ILE A 47 -9.81 -11.89 -27.05
N THR A 48 -10.21 -11.69 -25.80
CA THR A 48 -11.61 -11.48 -25.43
C THR A 48 -11.75 -10.51 -24.27
N ALA A 49 -12.76 -9.64 -24.31
CA ALA A 49 -13.15 -8.78 -23.20
C ALA A 49 -14.33 -9.38 -22.39
N SER A 50 -14.64 -10.67 -22.58
CA SER A 50 -15.80 -11.33 -21.99
C SER A 50 -15.42 -12.59 -21.22
N LYS A 51 -16.05 -12.78 -20.05
CA LYS A 51 -15.85 -13.98 -19.22
C LYS A 51 -16.38 -15.26 -19.87
N THR A 52 -17.26 -15.16 -20.84
CA THR A 52 -17.79 -16.30 -21.62
C THR A 52 -16.83 -16.76 -22.72
N THR A 53 -15.63 -16.17 -22.79
CA THR A 53 -14.61 -16.32 -23.83
C THR A 53 -15.01 -15.87 -25.24
N GLN A 54 -16.26 -15.39 -25.40
CA GLN A 54 -16.79 -14.82 -26.62
C GLN A 54 -17.51 -13.48 -26.34
N PRO A 55 -17.53 -12.52 -27.29
CA PRO A 55 -16.88 -12.58 -28.60
C PRO A 55 -15.35 -12.54 -28.51
N THR A 56 -14.70 -13.00 -29.57
CA THR A 56 -13.24 -12.94 -29.69
C THR A 56 -12.84 -11.92 -30.74
N GLU A 57 -11.78 -11.18 -30.44
CA GLU A 57 -11.14 -10.26 -31.35
C GLU A 57 -9.72 -10.75 -31.67
N THR A 58 -9.12 -10.21 -32.72
CA THR A 58 -7.75 -10.54 -33.13
C THR A 58 -6.88 -9.31 -32.96
N CYS A 59 -5.69 -9.47 -32.38
CA CYS A 59 -4.68 -8.42 -32.33
C CYS A 59 -3.42 -8.90 -33.05
N ILE A 60 -2.95 -8.13 -34.03
CA ILE A 60 -1.80 -8.46 -34.87
C ILE A 60 -0.66 -7.50 -34.51
N LEU A 61 0.46 -8.06 -34.07
CA LEU A 61 1.67 -7.33 -33.69
C LEU A 61 2.74 -7.45 -34.78
N LYS A 62 3.29 -6.31 -35.20
CA LYS A 62 4.29 -6.21 -36.29
C LYS A 62 5.45 -5.25 -35.96
N ASP A 63 6.44 -5.21 -36.84
CA ASP A 63 7.54 -4.23 -36.90
C ASP A 63 8.43 -4.11 -35.65
N GLY A 64 8.51 -5.16 -34.84
CA GLY A 64 9.22 -5.24 -33.56
C GLY A 64 8.29 -5.49 -32.37
N TRP A 65 6.97 -5.34 -32.53
CA TRP A 65 6.00 -5.71 -31.49
C TRP A 65 5.81 -7.22 -31.39
N GLU A 66 6.07 -7.98 -32.46
CA GLU A 66 6.06 -9.44 -32.47
C GLU A 66 7.06 -10.04 -31.47
N SER A 67 8.12 -9.31 -31.11
CA SER A 67 9.08 -9.76 -30.09
C SER A 67 8.56 -9.68 -28.65
N MET A 68 7.38 -9.10 -28.41
CA MET A 68 6.83 -8.95 -27.05
C MET A 68 6.49 -10.30 -26.41
N VAL A 69 6.86 -10.42 -25.13
CA VAL A 69 6.62 -11.60 -24.27
C VAL A 69 5.18 -11.63 -23.73
N VAL A 70 4.22 -11.79 -24.64
CA VAL A 70 2.80 -12.00 -24.32
C VAL A 70 2.52 -13.51 -24.33
N ALA A 71 1.85 -14.01 -23.30
CA ALA A 71 1.48 -15.40 -23.13
C ALA A 71 -0.03 -15.60 -22.98
N VAL A 72 -0.50 -16.83 -23.23
CA VAL A 72 -1.89 -17.22 -22.96
C VAL A 72 -2.19 -17.09 -21.47
N GLY A 73 -3.25 -16.36 -21.15
CA GLY A 73 -3.64 -16.01 -19.79
C GLY A 73 -3.22 -14.62 -19.32
N ASP A 74 -2.45 -13.89 -20.13
CA ASP A 74 -2.13 -12.50 -19.83
C ASP A 74 -3.35 -11.58 -20.04
N ILE A 75 -3.37 -10.50 -19.26
CA ILE A 75 -4.28 -9.36 -19.49
C ILE A 75 -3.52 -8.30 -20.28
N VAL A 76 -4.12 -7.83 -21.36
CA VAL A 76 -3.58 -6.75 -22.20
C VAL A 76 -4.58 -5.60 -22.31
N HIS A 77 -4.03 -4.40 -22.50
CA HIS A 77 -4.76 -3.21 -22.89
C HIS A 77 -4.24 -2.75 -24.25
N LEU A 78 -5.15 -2.33 -25.13
CA LEU A 78 -4.84 -1.92 -26.49
C LEU A 78 -5.26 -0.46 -26.69
N GLU A 79 -4.33 0.32 -27.25
CA GLU A 79 -4.57 1.68 -27.72
C GLU A 79 -4.47 1.69 -29.25
N GLY A 80 -5.41 2.38 -29.90
CA GLY A 80 -5.53 2.42 -31.35
C GLY A 80 -6.97 2.22 -31.81
N GLU A 81 -7.16 1.96 -33.10
CA GLU A 81 -8.47 1.67 -33.68
C GLU A 81 -8.64 0.17 -33.93
N CYS A 82 -9.81 -0.36 -33.56
CA CYS A 82 -10.22 -1.71 -33.89
C CYS A 82 -11.10 -1.67 -35.14
N VAL A 83 -10.66 -2.31 -36.23
CA VAL A 83 -11.41 -2.37 -37.48
C VAL A 83 -11.91 -3.79 -37.66
N SER A 84 -13.25 -3.97 -37.67
CA SER A 84 -13.90 -5.27 -37.87
C SER A 84 -13.41 -6.37 -36.89
N GLY A 85 -13.19 -6.01 -35.62
CA GLY A 85 -12.71 -6.94 -34.60
C GLY A 85 -11.23 -7.29 -34.69
N THR A 86 -10.46 -6.56 -35.52
CA THR A 86 -9.01 -6.71 -35.66
C THR A 86 -8.29 -5.43 -35.23
N TRP A 87 -7.36 -5.58 -34.30
CA TRP A 87 -6.40 -4.58 -33.89
C TRP A 87 -5.09 -4.81 -34.64
N VAL A 88 -4.52 -3.77 -35.25
CA VAL A 88 -3.20 -3.83 -35.86
C VAL A 88 -2.30 -2.87 -35.10
N ILE A 89 -1.20 -3.40 -34.54
CA ILE A 89 -0.22 -2.64 -33.78
C ILE A 89 1.13 -2.82 -34.46
N ASP A 90 1.68 -1.72 -34.97
CA ASP A 90 2.83 -1.71 -35.84
C ASP A 90 3.82 -0.58 -35.49
N ARG A 91 4.68 -0.20 -36.44
CA ARG A 91 5.65 0.88 -36.27
C ARG A 91 4.99 2.24 -36.04
N GLU A 92 3.90 2.51 -36.73
CA GLU A 92 3.31 3.85 -36.88
C GLU A 92 2.02 4.03 -36.06
N SER A 93 1.35 2.94 -35.72
CA SER A 93 0.04 2.98 -35.06
C SER A 93 -0.09 1.99 -33.90
N GLY A 94 -0.78 2.47 -32.87
CA GLY A 94 -1.25 1.70 -31.74
C GLY A 94 -0.19 1.32 -30.71
N PHE A 95 -0.66 0.91 -29.53
CA PHE A 95 0.18 0.41 -28.46
C PHE A 95 -0.45 -0.82 -27.81
N LEU A 96 0.39 -1.81 -27.50
CA LEU A 96 0.03 -2.91 -26.62
C LEU A 96 0.62 -2.66 -25.24
N VAL A 97 -0.19 -2.75 -24.19
CA VAL A 97 0.22 -2.60 -22.80
C VAL A 97 -0.05 -3.94 -22.08
N LEU A 98 1.02 -4.65 -21.73
CA LEU A 98 0.98 -5.98 -21.11
C LEU A 98 0.84 -5.85 -19.58
N LEU A 99 -0.11 -6.54 -18.95
CA LEU A 99 -0.40 -6.39 -17.50
C LEU A 99 -0.61 -4.90 -17.12
N PRO A 100 -1.62 -4.24 -17.70
CA PRO A 100 -1.83 -2.79 -17.58
C PRO A 100 -2.10 -2.32 -16.14
N ASP A 101 -2.56 -3.22 -15.26
CA ASP A 101 -2.85 -2.90 -13.87
C ASP A 101 -1.60 -2.87 -12.96
N ILE A 102 -0.44 -3.34 -13.46
CA ILE A 102 0.85 -3.14 -12.80
C ILE A 102 1.36 -1.74 -13.14
N LEU A 103 1.09 -0.78 -12.25
CA LEU A 103 1.53 0.60 -12.43
C LEU A 103 3.02 0.75 -12.10
N ILE A 104 3.84 1.02 -13.13
CA ILE A 104 5.30 1.15 -12.99
C ILE A 104 5.70 2.62 -13.05
N SER A 105 6.66 3.03 -12.20
CA SER A 105 7.09 4.42 -12.18
C SER A 105 7.89 4.82 -13.42
N SER A 106 7.68 6.05 -13.91
CA SER A 106 8.46 6.59 -15.04
C SER A 106 9.97 6.55 -14.79
N THR A 107 10.38 6.80 -13.54
CA THR A 107 11.78 6.73 -13.11
C THR A 107 12.34 5.31 -13.23
N SER A 108 11.59 4.28 -12.85
CA SER A 108 12.01 2.88 -13.00
C SER A 108 12.14 2.46 -14.45
N ILE A 109 11.19 2.84 -15.31
CA ILE A 109 11.26 2.55 -16.75
C ILE A 109 12.49 3.22 -17.36
N ALA A 110 12.70 4.52 -17.08
CA ALA A 110 13.90 5.23 -17.53
C ALA A 110 15.20 4.58 -17.01
N SER A 111 15.21 4.11 -15.76
CA SER A 111 16.36 3.40 -15.19
C SER A 111 16.59 2.02 -15.83
N SER A 112 15.57 1.41 -16.42
CA SER A 112 15.66 0.10 -17.06
C SER A 112 16.29 0.14 -18.46
N ILE A 113 16.39 1.32 -19.08
CA ILE A 113 16.95 1.52 -20.44
C ILE A 113 18.35 0.92 -20.56
N ARG A 114 19.24 1.22 -19.61
CA ARG A 114 20.59 0.62 -19.60
C ARG A 114 20.64 -0.78 -19.01
N CYS A 115 19.74 -1.09 -18.08
CA CYS A 115 19.79 -2.34 -17.32
C CYS A 115 18.40 -2.72 -16.82
N MET A 116 17.75 -3.67 -17.49
CA MET A 116 16.43 -4.17 -17.08
C MET A 116 16.45 -4.73 -15.66
N ARG A 117 17.53 -5.45 -15.29
CA ARG A 117 17.73 -5.99 -13.94
C ARG A 117 17.73 -4.89 -12.87
N ARG A 118 18.34 -3.73 -13.15
CA ARG A 118 18.34 -2.57 -12.26
C ARG A 118 16.92 -2.01 -12.08
N GLY A 119 16.13 -1.95 -13.15
CA GLY A 119 14.73 -1.51 -13.08
C GLY A 119 13.88 -2.41 -12.17
N VAL A 120 13.98 -3.73 -12.33
CA VAL A 120 13.25 -4.71 -11.48
C VAL A 120 13.68 -4.60 -10.02
N LEU A 121 15.00 -4.56 -9.76
CA LEU A 121 15.52 -4.44 -8.40
C LEU A 121 15.14 -3.10 -7.75
N GLY A 122 15.09 -2.01 -8.52
CA GLY A 122 14.71 -0.69 -8.02
C GLY A 122 13.25 -0.60 -7.55
N GLU A 123 12.32 -1.30 -8.22
CA GLU A 123 10.93 -1.39 -7.76
C GLU A 123 10.80 -2.29 -6.51
N ARG A 124 11.63 -3.34 -6.37
CA ARG A 124 11.59 -4.26 -5.22
C ARG A 124 12.31 -3.73 -3.97
N PHE A 125 13.46 -3.08 -4.14
CA PHE A 125 14.36 -2.64 -3.07
C PHE A 125 14.64 -1.14 -3.16
N LYS A 126 13.89 -0.34 -2.39
CA LYS A 126 14.09 1.12 -2.33
C LYS A 126 15.15 1.49 -1.29
N GLY A 127 15.98 2.49 -1.60
CA GLY A 127 17.03 3.03 -0.71
C GLY A 127 17.22 4.54 -0.91
N GLY A 128 17.91 5.18 0.05
CA GLY A 128 18.20 6.62 0.07
C GLY A 128 19.70 6.92 -0.09
N SER A 129 20.07 8.12 -0.57
CA SER A 129 21.48 8.58 -0.72
C SER A 129 21.58 10.09 -0.52
N LYS A 130 22.80 10.59 -0.27
CA LYS A 130 23.10 12.03 -0.13
C LYS A 130 22.61 12.82 -1.35
N GLN A 131 22.86 12.32 -2.56
CA GLN A 131 22.49 13.01 -3.80
C GLN A 131 20.97 13.13 -3.98
N MET A 132 20.21 12.12 -3.53
CA MET A 132 18.74 12.18 -3.54
C MET A 132 18.21 13.18 -2.51
N LEU A 133 18.83 13.28 -1.33
CA LEU A 133 18.47 14.29 -0.34
C LEU A 133 18.73 15.71 -0.87
N ASN A 134 19.92 15.96 -1.44
CA ASN A 134 20.22 17.26 -2.06
C ASN A 134 19.19 17.60 -3.15
N GLY A 135 18.92 16.65 -4.05
CA GLY A 135 17.91 16.81 -5.10
C GLY A 135 16.53 17.18 -4.56
N THR A 136 16.09 16.52 -3.50
CA THR A 136 14.77 16.76 -2.87
C THR A 136 14.69 18.17 -2.29
N ILE A 137 15.73 18.63 -1.59
CA ILE A 137 15.76 19.97 -0.99
C ILE A 137 15.73 21.05 -2.08
N VAL A 138 16.57 20.91 -3.11
CA VAL A 138 16.64 21.89 -4.20
C VAL A 138 15.33 21.93 -5.00
N HIS A 139 14.67 20.79 -5.22
CA HIS A 139 13.33 20.76 -5.84
C HIS A 139 12.30 21.51 -4.99
N ASP A 140 12.28 21.29 -3.66
CA ASP A 140 11.36 21.97 -2.74
C ASP A 140 11.57 23.49 -2.73
N ILE A 141 12.83 23.95 -2.69
CA ILE A 141 13.16 25.38 -2.80
C ILE A 141 12.62 25.97 -4.11
N PHE A 142 12.89 25.31 -5.23
CA PHE A 142 12.43 25.75 -6.55
C PHE A 142 10.90 25.81 -6.62
N GLN A 143 10.22 24.78 -6.10
CA GLN A 143 8.76 24.70 -6.08
C GLN A 143 8.16 25.82 -5.23
N LYS A 144 8.68 26.06 -4.02
CA LYS A 144 8.23 27.15 -3.13
C LYS A 144 8.44 28.52 -3.77
N ALA A 145 9.58 28.76 -4.41
CA ALA A 145 9.87 29.98 -5.17
C ALA A 145 8.89 30.15 -6.35
N GLY A 146 8.60 29.07 -7.07
CA GLY A 146 7.62 29.03 -8.15
C GLY A 146 6.20 29.38 -7.68
N MET A 147 5.79 28.89 -6.50
CA MET A 147 4.48 29.22 -5.91
C MET A 147 4.36 30.68 -5.50
N SER A 148 5.41 31.26 -4.91
CA SER A 148 5.44 32.68 -4.57
C SER A 148 5.69 33.59 -5.77
N ARG A 149 6.06 33.01 -6.93
CA ARG A 149 6.53 33.73 -8.12
C ARG A 149 7.69 34.67 -7.80
N ASP A 150 8.53 34.27 -6.85
CA ASP A 150 9.62 35.07 -6.33
C ASP A 150 10.89 34.21 -6.32
N PHE A 151 11.71 34.43 -7.35
CA PHE A 151 13.01 33.80 -7.53
C PHE A 151 14.16 34.76 -7.17
N ALA A 152 13.88 35.85 -6.43
CA ALA A 152 14.93 36.74 -5.97
C ALA A 152 15.92 35.96 -5.10
N LEU A 153 17.22 36.20 -5.28
CA LEU A 153 18.27 35.48 -4.57
C LEU A 153 18.08 35.54 -3.04
N GLU A 154 17.65 36.69 -2.50
CA GLU A 154 17.32 36.85 -1.07
C GLU A 154 16.21 35.87 -0.62
N LYS A 155 15.16 35.71 -1.44
CA LYS A 155 14.07 34.80 -1.16
C LYS A 155 14.52 33.34 -1.21
N LEU A 156 15.37 32.99 -2.18
CA LEU A 156 15.91 31.64 -2.32
C LEU A 156 16.80 31.25 -1.13
N HIS A 157 17.63 32.16 -0.63
CA HIS A 157 18.39 31.94 0.60
C HIS A 157 17.47 31.72 1.81
N GLN A 158 16.41 32.53 1.95
CA GLN A 158 15.42 32.34 3.01
C GLN A 158 14.78 30.94 2.93
N LEU A 159 14.35 30.52 1.74
CA LEU A 159 13.75 29.20 1.54
C LEU A 159 14.73 28.06 1.79
N ALA A 160 16.01 28.24 1.43
CA ALA A 160 17.05 27.28 1.71
C ALA A 160 17.28 27.10 3.21
N ASP A 161 17.37 28.19 3.98
CA ASP A 161 17.51 28.12 5.43
C ASP A 161 16.27 27.48 6.09
N GLU A 162 15.07 27.83 5.65
CA GLU A 162 13.82 27.21 6.12
C GLU A 162 13.81 25.69 5.85
N ALA A 163 14.23 25.27 4.64
CA ALA A 163 14.32 23.85 4.29
C ALA A 163 15.39 23.12 5.12
N LEU A 164 16.59 23.67 5.28
CA LEU A 164 17.66 23.04 6.05
C LEU A 164 17.33 22.92 7.55
N MET A 165 16.44 23.76 8.06
CA MET A 165 15.89 23.69 9.42
C MET A 165 14.62 22.81 9.53
N GLY A 166 14.12 22.31 8.40
CA GLY A 166 12.93 21.48 8.33
C GLY A 166 13.10 20.13 9.04
N SER A 167 12.17 19.79 9.92
CA SER A 167 12.25 18.55 10.72
C SER A 167 12.29 17.24 9.89
N SER A 168 11.77 17.26 8.66
CA SER A 168 11.85 16.16 7.69
C SER A 168 13.29 15.97 7.21
N TYR A 169 13.89 17.01 6.64
CA TYR A 169 15.23 16.97 6.08
C TYR A 169 16.30 16.75 7.15
N LEU A 170 16.12 17.33 8.35
CA LEU A 170 17.00 17.08 9.49
C LEU A 170 17.09 15.59 9.87
N LYS A 171 15.97 14.86 9.83
CA LYS A 171 15.97 13.41 10.09
C LYS A 171 16.75 12.64 9.03
N GLU A 172 16.62 13.04 7.77
CA GLU A 172 17.37 12.41 6.67
C GLU A 172 18.87 12.71 6.75
N MET A 173 19.25 13.97 7.01
CA MET A 173 20.64 14.37 7.26
C MET A 173 21.25 13.55 8.39
N TYR A 174 20.54 13.45 9.52
CA TYR A 174 20.96 12.63 10.65
C TYR A 174 21.15 11.16 10.26
N SER A 175 20.21 10.59 9.51
CA SER A 175 20.28 9.19 9.05
C SER A 175 21.48 8.92 8.13
N LEU A 176 21.88 9.93 7.34
CA LEU A 176 23.00 9.88 6.41
C LEU A 176 24.32 10.35 7.04
N LYS A 177 24.31 10.73 8.32
CA LYS A 177 25.45 11.31 9.05
C LYS A 177 26.02 12.56 8.37
N LEU A 178 25.14 13.41 7.84
CA LEU A 178 25.48 14.69 7.21
C LEU A 178 25.20 15.83 8.19
N THR A 179 26.02 16.88 8.13
CA THR A 179 25.74 18.12 8.86
C THR A 179 24.86 19.05 8.02
N GLN A 180 24.20 20.00 8.67
CA GLN A 180 23.45 21.04 7.95
C GLN A 180 24.38 21.89 7.08
N GLU A 181 25.62 22.12 7.53
CA GLU A 181 26.60 22.92 6.79
C GLU A 181 27.05 22.20 5.51
N ASP A 182 27.28 20.88 5.56
CA ASP A 182 27.57 20.08 4.37
C ASP A 182 26.45 20.22 3.32
N MET A 183 25.20 20.25 3.78
CA MET A 183 24.04 20.39 2.90
C MET A 183 23.83 21.82 2.42
N ARG A 184 24.14 22.83 3.26
CA ARG A 184 24.08 24.24 2.85
C ARG A 184 25.02 24.52 1.69
N GLN A 185 26.28 24.09 1.78
CA GLN A 185 27.26 24.26 0.70
C GLN A 185 26.81 23.62 -0.62
N GLU A 186 26.17 22.45 -0.53
CA GLU A 186 25.65 21.74 -1.70
C GLU A 186 24.43 22.42 -2.32
N VAL A 187 23.54 23.01 -1.51
CA VAL A 187 22.34 23.73 -1.98
C VAL A 187 22.72 25.10 -2.56
N GLU A 188 23.72 25.76 -1.99
CA GLU A 188 24.21 27.08 -2.40
C GLU A 188 24.61 27.11 -3.89
N GLU A 189 25.21 26.03 -4.39
CA GLU A 189 25.59 25.89 -5.81
C GLU A 189 24.41 26.03 -6.78
N TYR A 190 23.16 25.88 -6.31
CA TYR A 190 21.95 25.96 -7.12
C TYR A 190 21.23 27.30 -7.00
N LEU A 191 21.42 28.07 -5.93
CA LEU A 191 20.60 29.27 -5.67
C LEU A 191 20.79 30.34 -6.75
N SER A 192 22.02 30.58 -7.18
CA SER A 192 22.31 31.54 -8.25
C SER A 192 21.74 31.09 -9.61
N PRO A 193 22.00 29.86 -10.11
CA PRO A 193 21.35 29.36 -11.33
C PRO A 193 19.81 29.34 -11.27
N VAL A 194 19.22 29.09 -10.10
CA VAL A 194 17.76 29.15 -9.90
C VAL A 194 17.26 30.58 -9.83
N SER A 195 18.05 31.52 -9.31
CA SER A 195 17.73 32.96 -9.36
C SER A 195 17.78 33.47 -10.79
N ASP A 196 18.75 33.01 -11.58
CA ASP A 196 18.88 33.30 -13.01
C ASP A 196 17.75 32.65 -13.83
N PHE A 197 17.11 31.61 -13.29
CA PHE A 197 15.78 31.14 -13.69
C PHE A 197 14.67 32.14 -13.29
N VAL A 198 14.94 33.44 -13.42
CA VAL A 198 13.90 34.45 -13.60
C VAL A 198 12.97 33.90 -14.67
N LEU A 199 11.65 33.96 -14.48
CA LEU A 199 10.69 33.79 -15.58
C LEU A 199 11.28 34.46 -16.83
N VAL A 200 11.83 33.68 -17.76
CA VAL A 200 12.57 34.14 -18.97
C VAL A 200 11.60 34.81 -19.97
N ASN A 201 10.50 35.39 -19.46
CA ASN A 201 9.30 35.81 -20.17
C ASN A 201 8.83 37.21 -19.76
N SER A 202 9.76 38.08 -19.35
CA SER A 202 9.64 39.44 -19.84
C SER A 202 9.79 39.37 -21.37
N GLU A 203 9.02 40.15 -22.11
CA GLU A 203 8.86 40.11 -23.58
C GLU A 203 10.16 40.31 -24.39
N SER A 204 11.32 40.30 -23.75
CA SER A 204 12.64 40.70 -24.23
C SER A 204 13.70 39.59 -24.23
N CYS A 205 13.40 38.34 -23.81
CA CYS A 205 14.36 37.24 -23.90
C CYS A 205 14.19 36.39 -25.18
N ASN A 206 15.12 36.56 -26.13
CA ASN A 206 15.21 35.82 -27.39
C ASN A 206 15.80 34.41 -27.21
N CYS A 207 15.17 33.55 -26.41
CA CYS A 207 15.51 32.12 -26.43
C CYS A 207 14.78 31.45 -27.60
N SER A 208 15.50 31.30 -28.72
CA SER A 208 15.03 30.59 -29.90
C SER A 208 15.27 29.09 -29.72
N TRP A 209 14.21 28.30 -29.91
CA TRP A 209 14.23 26.84 -29.79
C TRP A 209 13.70 26.22 -31.08
N LEU A 210 14.35 25.17 -31.55
CA LEU A 210 13.82 24.32 -32.62
C LEU A 210 12.86 23.29 -31.99
N LEU A 211 11.55 23.57 -32.04
CA LEU A 211 10.52 22.64 -31.60
C LEU A 211 9.70 22.16 -32.79
N HIS A 212 10.09 21.03 -33.37
CA HIS A 212 9.33 20.36 -34.43
C HIS A 212 8.27 19.44 -33.81
N ARG A 213 6.99 19.62 -34.15
CA ARG A 213 5.88 18.84 -33.57
C ARG A 213 5.27 17.87 -34.60
N PRO A 214 4.84 16.67 -34.20
CA PRO A 214 4.26 15.69 -35.11
C PRO A 214 2.97 16.17 -35.80
N SER A 215 2.19 17.04 -35.17
CA SER A 215 0.96 17.61 -35.74
C SER A 215 1.20 18.65 -36.83
N GLU A 216 2.45 18.91 -37.21
CA GLU A 216 2.82 19.96 -38.16
C GLU A 216 3.50 19.41 -39.42
N PRO A 217 3.24 20.00 -40.61
CA PRO A 217 3.82 19.53 -41.85
C PRO A 217 5.36 19.70 -41.88
N GLN A 218 6.04 18.66 -42.39
CA GLN A 218 7.50 18.41 -42.39
C GLN A 218 8.40 19.44 -43.11
N LYS A 219 7.90 20.61 -43.55
CA LYS A 219 8.61 21.53 -44.47
C LYS A 219 8.98 22.92 -43.92
N GLN A 220 8.89 23.19 -42.62
CA GLN A 220 9.30 24.49 -42.07
C GLN A 220 10.16 24.33 -40.81
N ASP A 221 11.42 24.73 -40.90
CA ASP A 221 12.27 25.07 -39.76
C ASP A 221 11.62 26.25 -39.02
N ALA A 222 10.84 25.94 -37.98
CA ALA A 222 10.13 26.94 -37.20
C ALA A 222 10.84 27.15 -35.87
N GLU A 223 11.90 27.94 -35.92
CA GLU A 223 12.48 28.59 -34.74
C GLU A 223 11.33 29.22 -33.92
N CYS A 224 11.17 28.77 -32.68
CA CYS A 224 10.09 29.16 -31.78
C CYS A 224 10.64 29.66 -30.44
N SER A 225 10.03 30.69 -29.86
CA SER A 225 10.32 31.07 -28.48
C SER A 225 9.26 30.47 -27.56
N VAL A 226 9.70 29.96 -26.41
CA VAL A 226 8.83 29.33 -25.42
C VAL A 226 8.91 30.09 -24.13
N ALA A 227 7.73 30.38 -23.58
CA ALA A 227 7.56 31.14 -22.38
C ALA A 227 6.73 30.42 -21.32
N VAL A 228 7.34 29.97 -20.22
CA VAL A 228 6.63 29.58 -18.99
C VAL A 228 5.90 30.79 -18.40
N THR A 229 4.58 30.70 -18.33
CA THR A 229 3.71 31.79 -17.86
C THR A 229 3.15 31.55 -16.47
N ASP A 230 2.95 30.29 -16.10
CA ASP A 230 2.37 29.91 -14.82
C ASP A 230 2.72 28.45 -14.47
N PHE A 231 2.68 28.12 -13.19
CA PHE A 231 2.70 26.74 -12.71
C PHE A 231 1.28 26.33 -12.34
N VAL A 232 0.68 25.48 -13.16
CA VAL A 232 -0.70 24.99 -12.99
C VAL A 232 -0.76 24.01 -11.82
N ASP A 233 0.27 23.17 -11.69
CA ASP A 233 0.36 22.21 -10.61
C ASP A 233 1.82 21.93 -10.22
N ILE A 234 2.01 21.48 -8.99
CA ILE A 234 3.29 21.10 -8.41
C ILE A 234 3.15 19.69 -7.85
N GLU A 235 4.15 18.86 -8.10
CA GLU A 235 4.19 17.51 -7.55
C GLU A 235 2.94 16.67 -7.94
N GLU A 236 2.46 16.86 -9.17
CA GLU A 236 1.21 16.28 -9.65
C GLU A 236 1.32 14.75 -9.77
N ASN A 237 0.59 14.05 -8.89
CA ASN A 237 0.48 12.61 -8.93
C ASN A 237 -0.48 12.17 -10.05
N ILE A 238 0.01 11.32 -10.96
CA ILE A 238 -0.79 10.71 -12.03
C ILE A 238 -0.61 9.19 -12.02
N TRP A 239 -1.73 8.49 -12.01
CA TRP A 239 -1.82 7.06 -12.26
C TRP A 239 -2.50 6.86 -13.62
N SER A 240 -1.88 6.07 -14.49
CA SER A 240 -2.42 5.73 -15.80
C SER A 240 -2.64 4.22 -15.89
N PRO A 241 -3.87 3.75 -15.62
CA PRO A 241 -4.28 2.39 -15.88
C PRO A 241 -4.35 2.04 -17.38
N ARG A 242 -4.37 3.05 -18.28
CA ARG A 242 -4.26 2.82 -19.74
C ARG A 242 -2.86 2.33 -20.08
N PHE A 243 -1.84 3.10 -19.70
CA PHE A 243 -0.45 2.80 -20.07
C PHE A 243 0.29 1.94 -19.04
N GLY A 244 -0.35 1.63 -17.91
CA GLY A 244 0.28 0.92 -16.79
C GLY A 244 1.44 1.69 -16.18
N LEU A 245 1.25 3.01 -16.05
CA LEU A 245 2.26 3.95 -15.58
C LEU A 245 1.81 4.65 -14.30
N LYS A 246 2.76 5.01 -13.45
CA LYS A 246 2.56 5.96 -12.35
C LYS A 246 3.68 6.99 -12.36
N GLY A 247 3.39 8.20 -11.96
CA GLY A 247 4.40 9.25 -11.88
C GLY A 247 3.97 10.39 -11.00
N LYS A 248 4.97 11.21 -10.67
CA LYS A 248 4.81 12.47 -9.98
C LYS A 248 5.53 13.50 -10.83
N ILE A 249 4.78 14.32 -11.55
CA ILE A 249 5.36 15.38 -12.39
C ILE A 249 5.83 16.47 -11.43
N ASP A 250 7.11 16.85 -11.49
CA ASP A 250 7.66 17.89 -10.60
C ASP A 250 6.86 19.19 -10.71
N LEU A 251 6.66 19.66 -11.95
CA LEU A 251 5.90 20.86 -12.27
C LEU A 251 5.04 20.65 -13.51
N THR A 252 3.78 21.06 -13.44
CA THR A 252 2.91 21.16 -14.61
C THR A 252 2.80 22.64 -14.96
N ALA A 253 3.43 23.03 -16.06
CA ALA A 253 3.62 24.43 -16.44
C ALA A 253 2.69 24.83 -17.59
N ARG A 254 2.18 26.06 -17.55
CA ARG A 254 1.50 26.70 -18.69
C ARG A 254 2.54 27.46 -19.50
N VAL A 255 2.69 27.10 -20.76
CA VAL A 255 3.66 27.71 -21.68
C VAL A 255 2.98 28.40 -22.85
N ARG A 256 3.49 29.56 -23.25
CA ARG A 256 3.19 30.20 -24.54
C ARG A 256 4.30 29.89 -25.52
N ILE A 257 3.92 29.38 -26.68
CA ILE A 257 4.83 29.07 -27.78
C ILE A 257 4.59 30.10 -28.88
N HIS A 258 5.60 30.91 -29.18
CA HIS A 258 5.56 31.90 -30.23
C HIS A 258 6.39 31.43 -31.43
N ARG A 259 5.85 31.57 -32.63
CA ARG A 259 6.51 31.19 -33.89
C ARG A 259 6.38 32.34 -34.88
N ARG A 260 7.43 32.58 -35.66
CA ARG A 260 7.44 33.65 -36.66
C ARG A 260 6.24 33.50 -37.60
N GLY A 261 5.42 34.54 -37.67
CA GLY A 261 4.25 34.62 -38.57
C GLY A 261 2.99 33.88 -38.11
N ARG A 262 2.92 33.37 -36.87
CA ARG A 262 1.71 32.74 -36.30
C ARG A 262 1.34 33.37 -34.95
N PRO A 263 0.05 33.37 -34.56
CA PRO A 263 -0.34 33.74 -33.21
C PRO A 263 0.32 32.78 -32.20
N TRP A 264 0.66 33.30 -31.03
CA TRP A 264 1.18 32.47 -29.95
C TRP A 264 0.12 31.45 -29.53
N GLN A 265 0.56 30.26 -29.13
CA GLN A 265 -0.30 29.19 -28.65
C GLN A 265 0.01 28.88 -27.20
N GLU A 266 -1.03 28.73 -26.39
CA GLU A 266 -0.89 28.33 -24.99
C GLU A 266 -1.11 26.82 -24.83
N ARG A 267 -0.27 26.20 -24.01
CA ARG A 267 -0.28 24.76 -23.71
C ARG A 267 0.06 24.50 -22.25
N VAL A 268 -0.43 23.39 -21.73
CA VAL A 268 -0.07 22.89 -20.39
C VAL A 268 0.81 21.67 -20.59
N VAL A 269 2.05 21.74 -20.11
CA VAL A 269 3.14 20.79 -20.39
C VAL A 269 3.75 20.29 -19.08
N PRO A 270 4.27 19.06 -19.03
CA PRO A 270 5.11 18.62 -17.92
C PRO A 270 6.50 19.26 -18.01
N LEU A 271 7.01 19.69 -16.86
CA LEU A 271 8.35 20.21 -16.66
C LEU A 271 9.03 19.37 -15.58
N GLU A 272 10.07 18.65 -15.96
CA GLU A 272 10.88 17.82 -15.07
C GLU A 272 12.10 18.58 -14.58
N LEU A 273 12.36 18.53 -13.28
CA LEU A 273 13.52 19.14 -12.67
C LEU A 273 14.64 18.10 -12.52
N LYS A 274 15.89 18.52 -12.76
CA LYS A 274 17.07 17.69 -12.54
C LYS A 274 18.16 18.41 -11.78
N THR A 275 18.59 17.78 -10.69
CA THR A 275 19.80 18.15 -9.96
C THR A 275 21.01 17.37 -10.45
N GLY A 276 22.19 17.98 -10.39
CA GLY A 276 23.44 17.37 -10.85
C GLY A 276 23.82 17.74 -12.29
N ARG A 277 24.56 16.84 -12.97
CA ARG A 277 25.17 17.13 -14.27
C ARG A 277 24.13 17.31 -15.37
N GLU A 278 24.26 18.39 -16.14
CA GLU A 278 23.54 18.60 -17.39
C GLU A 278 23.98 17.57 -18.45
N SER A 279 23.20 16.50 -18.58
CA SER A 279 23.53 15.35 -19.44
C SER A 279 22.68 15.25 -20.71
N ASN A 280 21.50 15.88 -20.71
CA ASN A 280 20.37 15.63 -21.61
C ASN A 280 20.23 14.14 -21.97
N SER A 281 20.39 13.25 -20.98
CA SER A 281 20.54 11.82 -21.24
C SER A 281 19.22 11.20 -21.69
N ILE A 282 19.32 10.05 -22.37
CA ILE A 282 18.14 9.30 -22.84
C ILE A 282 17.21 9.01 -21.67
N GLU A 283 17.72 8.70 -20.48
CA GLU A 283 16.90 8.46 -19.29
C GLU A 283 16.09 9.69 -18.87
N HIS A 284 16.72 10.87 -18.83
CA HIS A 284 16.04 12.10 -18.44
C HIS A 284 14.96 12.48 -19.47
N ARG A 285 15.30 12.39 -20.76
CA ARG A 285 14.35 12.62 -21.87
C ARG A 285 13.17 11.65 -21.80
N SER A 286 13.44 10.38 -21.51
CA SER A 286 12.43 9.31 -21.42
C SER A 286 11.42 9.56 -20.29
N GLN A 287 11.85 10.12 -19.17
CA GLN A 287 10.94 10.49 -18.08
C GLN A 287 9.93 11.53 -18.54
N VAL A 288 10.38 12.58 -19.24
CA VAL A 288 9.50 13.63 -19.80
C VAL A 288 8.53 13.06 -20.82
N ILE A 289 8.98 12.16 -21.70
CA ILE A 289 8.11 11.49 -22.69
C ILE A 289 7.03 10.66 -21.98
N LEU A 290 7.38 9.94 -20.92
CA LEU A 290 6.42 9.18 -20.12
C LEU A 290 5.44 10.11 -19.37
N TYR A 291 5.89 11.26 -18.88
CA TYR A 291 4.99 12.27 -18.28
C TYR A 291 4.01 12.85 -19.30
N ASN A 292 4.44 13.08 -20.55
CA ASN A 292 3.52 13.47 -21.62
C ASN A 292 2.47 12.39 -21.88
N LEU A 293 2.89 11.13 -21.93
CA LEU A 293 1.95 10.02 -22.13
C LEU A 293 0.95 9.89 -20.98
N MET A 294 1.40 10.00 -19.73
CA MET A 294 0.50 10.00 -18.55
C MET A 294 -0.40 11.22 -18.48
N SER A 295 0.05 12.37 -19.01
CA SER A 295 -0.77 13.58 -19.05
C SER A 295 -2.07 13.37 -19.82
N LEU A 296 -2.13 12.39 -20.75
CA LEU A 296 -3.35 12.00 -21.48
C LEU A 296 -4.50 11.53 -20.58
N GLU A 297 -4.22 11.11 -19.33
CA GLU A 297 -5.25 10.77 -18.35
C GLU A 297 -5.98 12.00 -17.80
N ARG A 298 -5.33 13.18 -17.84
CA ARG A 298 -5.84 14.42 -17.26
C ARG A 298 -6.23 15.45 -18.31
N ARG A 299 -5.47 15.53 -19.40
CA ARG A 299 -5.52 16.60 -20.40
C ARG A 299 -5.19 16.06 -21.81
N SER A 300 -5.35 16.91 -22.82
CA SER A 300 -4.96 16.59 -24.20
C SER A 300 -3.45 16.41 -24.35
N ASP A 301 -3.01 15.70 -25.40
CA ASP A 301 -1.57 15.52 -25.68
C ASP A 301 -0.89 16.90 -25.81
N ALA A 302 0.14 17.09 -25.01
CA ALA A 302 0.96 18.29 -25.07
C ALA A 302 2.02 18.21 -26.17
N GLU A 303 2.28 17.00 -26.70
CA GLU A 303 3.27 16.63 -27.73
C GLU A 303 4.74 16.93 -27.38
N ALA A 304 4.97 17.77 -26.36
CA ALA A 304 6.27 18.13 -25.84
C ALA A 304 6.19 18.41 -24.34
N GLY A 305 7.32 18.18 -23.66
CA GLY A 305 7.57 18.59 -22.29
C GLY A 305 8.93 19.23 -22.18
N PHE A 306 9.31 19.65 -20.97
CA PHE A 306 10.57 20.35 -20.74
C PHE A 306 11.39 19.67 -19.66
N LEU A 307 12.71 19.76 -19.79
CA LEU A 307 13.67 19.27 -18.82
C LEU A 307 14.54 20.44 -18.36
N LEU A 308 14.47 20.80 -17.08
CA LEU A 308 15.24 21.89 -16.50
C LEU A 308 16.36 21.37 -15.61
N TYR A 309 17.60 21.75 -15.94
CA TYR A 309 18.76 21.44 -15.11
C TYR A 309 19.02 22.57 -14.12
N LEU A 310 18.71 22.32 -12.86
CA LEU A 310 18.77 23.35 -11.82
C LEU A 310 20.20 23.82 -11.52
N LYS A 311 21.22 23.02 -11.85
CA LYS A 311 22.64 23.40 -11.64
C LYS A 311 23.13 24.44 -12.65
N THR A 312 22.51 24.52 -13.82
CA THR A 312 22.92 25.41 -14.91
C THR A 312 21.84 26.41 -15.32
N GLY A 313 20.59 26.21 -14.87
CA GLY A 313 19.43 27.00 -15.31
C GLY A 313 18.94 26.64 -16.73
N ASN A 314 19.59 25.71 -17.42
CA ASN A 314 19.28 25.38 -18.81
C ASN A 314 18.04 24.50 -18.93
N MET A 315 17.11 24.92 -19.81
CA MET A 315 15.88 24.19 -20.12
C MET A 315 15.96 23.56 -21.52
N HIS A 316 15.59 22.29 -21.64
CA HIS A 316 15.62 21.54 -22.91
C HIS A 316 14.21 21.12 -23.32
N PRO A 317 13.78 21.39 -24.56
CA PRO A 317 12.52 20.89 -25.09
C PRO A 317 12.63 19.41 -25.45
N ILE A 318 11.66 18.61 -24.99
CA ILE A 318 11.57 17.17 -25.26
C ILE A 318 10.30 16.90 -26.05
N VAL A 319 10.45 16.68 -27.36
CA VAL A 319 9.35 16.25 -28.24
C VAL A 319 9.08 14.77 -28.02
N SER A 320 7.80 14.40 -27.92
CA SER A 320 7.38 13.01 -27.66
C SER A 320 6.84 12.37 -28.94
N SER A 321 7.73 11.76 -29.72
CA SER A 321 7.36 11.06 -30.95
C SER A 321 6.62 9.74 -30.67
N HIS A 322 5.87 9.23 -31.66
CA HIS A 322 5.24 7.90 -31.56
C HIS A 322 6.29 6.80 -31.32
N MET A 323 7.44 6.88 -32.02
CA MET A 323 8.53 5.92 -31.90
C MET A 323 9.11 5.86 -30.48
N ASP A 324 9.33 7.02 -29.85
CA ASP A 324 9.84 7.05 -28.47
C ASP A 324 8.84 6.47 -27.48
N LYS A 325 7.56 6.85 -27.60
CA LYS A 325 6.46 6.30 -26.77
C LYS A 325 6.38 4.77 -26.93
N ARG A 326 6.47 4.29 -28.17
CA ARG A 326 6.47 2.87 -28.54
C ARG A 326 7.60 2.10 -27.88
N GLU A 327 8.85 2.54 -28.03
CA GLU A 327 10.00 1.80 -27.46
C GLU A 327 9.99 1.84 -25.92
N LEU A 328 9.55 2.95 -25.31
CA LEU A 328 9.39 3.04 -23.86
C LEU A 328 8.26 2.16 -23.33
N LEU A 329 7.16 2.00 -24.06
CA LEU A 329 6.07 1.09 -23.70
C LEU A 329 6.47 -0.39 -23.87
N LYS A 330 7.25 -0.73 -24.91
CA LYS A 330 7.86 -2.07 -25.04
C LYS A 330 8.77 -2.37 -23.86
N LEU A 331 9.63 -1.42 -23.47
CA LEU A 331 10.50 -1.55 -22.30
C LEU A 331 9.68 -1.71 -21.01
N ARG A 332 8.61 -0.94 -20.86
CA ARG A 332 7.66 -1.04 -19.75
C ARG A 332 6.98 -2.41 -19.70
N ASN A 333 6.60 -2.98 -20.84
CA ASN A 333 6.00 -4.31 -20.90
C ASN A 333 6.97 -5.40 -20.45
N THR A 334 8.23 -5.33 -20.88
CA THR A 334 9.27 -6.25 -20.39
C THR A 334 9.48 -6.13 -18.89
N LEU A 335 9.50 -4.90 -18.35
CA LEU A 335 9.61 -4.68 -16.91
C LEU A 335 8.37 -5.21 -16.16
N ALA A 336 7.16 -4.98 -16.67
CA ALA A 336 5.91 -5.49 -16.12
C ALA A 336 5.86 -7.02 -16.11
N HIS A 337 6.34 -7.67 -17.17
CA HIS A 337 6.46 -9.11 -17.25
C HIS A 337 7.33 -9.67 -16.11
N HIS A 338 8.51 -9.11 -15.86
CA HIS A 338 9.38 -9.56 -14.77
C HIS A 338 8.85 -9.24 -13.37
N LEU A 339 8.06 -8.18 -13.21
CA LEU A 339 7.41 -7.85 -11.94
C LEU A 339 6.20 -8.76 -11.67
N GLY A 340 5.37 -9.02 -12.68
CA GLY A 340 4.21 -9.89 -12.58
C GLY A 340 4.59 -11.37 -12.42
N ASN A 341 5.60 -11.83 -13.15
CA ASN A 341 6.05 -13.23 -13.13
C ASN A 341 7.21 -13.44 -12.14
N SER A 342 7.00 -13.01 -10.89
CA SER A 342 8.01 -13.08 -9.83
C SER A 342 8.22 -14.48 -9.25
N LEU A 343 7.34 -15.44 -9.59
CA LEU A 343 7.34 -16.82 -9.10
C LEU A 343 7.36 -17.79 -10.28
N VAL A 344 8.06 -18.91 -10.10
CA VAL A 344 8.04 -20.07 -11.00
C VAL A 344 7.38 -21.23 -10.26
N GLN A 345 6.40 -21.87 -10.92
CA GLN A 345 5.71 -23.03 -10.40
C GLN A 345 5.87 -24.18 -11.40
N GLU A 346 6.63 -25.20 -11.02
CA GLU A 346 6.70 -26.47 -11.75
C GLU A 346 5.65 -27.43 -11.20
N ASP A 347 5.05 -28.25 -12.07
CA ASP A 347 4.01 -29.21 -11.69
C ASP A 347 4.51 -30.13 -10.55
N GLY A 348 3.75 -30.13 -9.45
CA GLY A 348 4.05 -30.95 -8.26
C GLY A 348 5.16 -30.44 -7.34
N LYS A 349 5.79 -29.29 -7.62
CA LYS A 349 6.80 -28.67 -6.75
C LYS A 349 6.28 -27.42 -6.04
N HIS A 350 6.94 -27.06 -4.93
CA HIS A 350 6.68 -25.79 -4.24
C HIS A 350 7.08 -24.60 -5.11
N PRO A 351 6.35 -23.47 -5.04
CA PRO A 351 6.68 -22.26 -5.79
C PRO A 351 8.07 -21.74 -5.43
N GLN A 352 8.82 -21.32 -6.43
CA GLN A 352 10.17 -20.76 -6.29
C GLN A 352 10.21 -19.32 -6.82
N LEU A 353 11.23 -18.57 -6.40
CA LEU A 353 11.46 -17.23 -6.94
C LEU A 353 11.93 -17.32 -8.40
N ALA A 354 11.35 -16.48 -9.26
CA ALA A 354 11.78 -16.41 -10.65
C ALA A 354 13.18 -15.79 -10.79
N PRO A 355 13.96 -16.19 -11.81
CA PRO A 355 15.19 -15.50 -12.15
C PRO A 355 14.89 -14.06 -12.57
N LEU A 356 15.80 -13.14 -12.24
CA LEU A 356 15.72 -11.76 -12.71
C LEU A 356 16.35 -11.65 -14.12
N PRO A 357 16.13 -10.53 -14.83
CA PRO A 357 16.82 -10.27 -16.09
C PRO A 357 18.34 -10.48 -15.96
N PRO A 358 19.02 -10.91 -17.03
CA PRO A 358 20.45 -11.24 -16.98
C PRO A 358 21.30 -10.04 -16.56
N ILE A 359 22.44 -10.33 -15.95
CA ILE A 359 23.44 -9.32 -15.59
C ILE A 359 24.10 -8.82 -16.88
N ILE A 360 24.07 -7.51 -17.10
CA ILE A 360 24.64 -6.88 -18.30
C ILE A 360 26.17 -6.96 -18.31
N SER A 361 26.76 -6.95 -19.51
CA SER A 361 28.22 -6.99 -19.71
C SER A 361 28.91 -5.65 -19.47
N ASP A 362 28.18 -4.53 -19.45
CA ASP A 362 28.73 -3.19 -19.20
C ASP A 362 29.19 -3.03 -17.74
N SER A 363 30.51 -3.11 -17.54
CA SER A 363 31.15 -3.01 -16.23
C SER A 363 31.06 -1.60 -15.63
N MET A 364 31.01 -0.55 -16.46
CA MET A 364 30.86 0.83 -15.97
C MET A 364 29.44 1.08 -15.46
N ALA A 365 28.42 0.62 -16.19
CA ALA A 365 27.04 0.69 -15.71
C ALA A 365 26.86 -0.10 -14.40
N CYS A 366 27.50 -1.26 -14.25
CA CYS A 366 27.48 -2.06 -13.02
C CYS A 366 28.25 -1.43 -11.85
N LYS A 367 29.36 -0.74 -12.12
CA LYS A 367 30.18 -0.06 -11.10
C LYS A 367 29.41 1.03 -10.36
N TYR A 368 28.63 1.83 -11.08
CA TYR A 368 27.84 2.93 -10.51
C TYR A 368 26.37 2.55 -10.25
N CYS A 369 26.05 1.26 -10.27
CA CYS A 369 24.67 0.80 -10.08
C CYS A 369 24.28 0.87 -8.60
N PRO A 370 23.20 1.59 -8.23
CA PRO A 370 22.73 1.66 -6.83
C PRO A 370 22.19 0.32 -6.32
N GLN A 371 21.88 -0.62 -7.23
CA GLN A 371 21.37 -1.96 -6.92
C GLN A 371 22.46 -3.04 -6.95
N ARG A 372 23.75 -2.66 -7.00
CA ARG A 372 24.89 -3.59 -7.11
C ARG A 372 24.87 -4.71 -6.04
N ARG A 373 24.68 -4.34 -4.77
CA ARG A 373 24.55 -5.30 -3.66
C ARG A 373 23.38 -6.27 -3.85
N ASN A 374 22.18 -5.74 -4.13
CA ASN A 374 20.98 -6.56 -4.29
C ASN A 374 21.06 -7.46 -5.53
N CYS A 375 21.75 -7.00 -6.58
CA CYS A 375 22.04 -7.77 -7.78
C CYS A 375 22.90 -9.00 -7.46
N ALA A 376 24.01 -8.79 -6.73
CA ALA A 376 24.92 -9.86 -6.31
C ALA A 376 24.25 -10.84 -5.32
N LEU A 377 23.51 -10.30 -4.35
CA LEU A 377 22.80 -11.08 -3.35
C LEU A 377 21.71 -11.96 -3.99
N TYR A 378 20.88 -11.42 -4.87
CA TYR A 378 19.83 -12.20 -5.55
C TYR A 378 20.43 -13.27 -6.45
N ASN A 379 21.50 -12.93 -7.18
CA ASN A 379 22.21 -13.88 -8.03
C ASN A 379 22.68 -15.08 -7.20
N ARG A 380 23.42 -14.84 -6.10
CA ARG A 380 23.97 -15.91 -5.29
C ARG A 380 22.94 -16.67 -4.44
N ALA A 381 21.91 -15.99 -3.93
CA ALA A 381 20.90 -16.59 -3.04
C ALA A 381 19.76 -17.31 -3.77
N VAL A 382 19.49 -16.95 -5.03
CA VAL A 382 18.34 -17.46 -5.80
C VAL A 382 18.81 -18.13 -7.08
N GLU A 383 19.52 -17.41 -7.95
CA GLU A 383 19.81 -17.85 -9.31
C GLU A 383 20.88 -18.94 -9.36
N SER A 384 22.00 -18.77 -8.64
CA SER A 384 23.09 -19.75 -8.58
C SER A 384 22.75 -21.06 -7.88
N ARG A 385 21.59 -21.10 -7.20
CA ARG A 385 21.11 -22.30 -6.50
C ARG A 385 20.03 -23.06 -7.26
N GLY A 386 19.36 -22.39 -8.19
CA GLY A 386 18.36 -23.01 -9.05
C GLY A 386 19.04 -23.83 -10.16
N GLN A 387 18.46 -24.97 -10.52
CA GLN A 387 18.72 -25.66 -11.78
C GLN A 387 18.17 -24.88 -12.99
N CYS A 388 18.18 -23.54 -12.95
CA CYS A 388 17.81 -22.73 -14.08
C CYS A 388 19.04 -22.67 -14.99
N GLY A 389 18.93 -23.24 -16.20
CA GLY A 389 19.98 -23.29 -17.23
C GLY A 389 20.36 -21.92 -17.82
N LEU A 390 20.52 -20.90 -16.98
CA LEU A 390 21.12 -19.64 -17.32
C LEU A 390 22.62 -19.86 -17.49
N GLU A 391 23.19 -19.30 -18.57
CA GLU A 391 24.63 -19.30 -18.76
C GLU A 391 25.32 -18.70 -17.52
N PRO A 392 26.39 -19.33 -17.01
CA PRO A 392 27.13 -18.78 -15.88
C PRO A 392 27.60 -17.36 -16.21
N PRO A 393 27.60 -16.43 -15.23
CA PRO A 393 28.04 -15.06 -15.46
C PRO A 393 29.44 -15.05 -16.07
N ASN A 394 29.66 -14.18 -17.06
CA ASN A 394 30.93 -14.05 -17.75
C ASN A 394 32.09 -13.85 -16.75
N LYS A 395 33.30 -14.34 -17.05
CA LYS A 395 34.49 -14.20 -16.17
C LYS A 395 34.80 -12.75 -15.75
N SER A 396 34.34 -11.75 -16.51
CA SER A 396 34.46 -10.33 -16.19
C SER A 396 33.46 -9.80 -15.15
N GLN A 397 32.38 -10.55 -14.88
CA GLN A 397 31.31 -10.18 -13.94
C GLN A 397 31.49 -10.80 -12.55
N SER A 398 32.30 -11.86 -12.42
CA SER A 398 32.54 -12.54 -11.13
C SER A 398 33.16 -11.67 -10.02
N PRO A 399 34.06 -10.70 -10.29
CA PRO A 399 34.76 -10.03 -9.19
C PRO A 399 33.84 -9.26 -8.25
N PHE A 400 32.83 -8.56 -8.79
CA PHE A 400 31.91 -7.81 -7.93
C PHE A 400 30.87 -8.69 -7.22
N LEU A 401 30.47 -9.80 -7.85
CA LEU A 401 29.53 -10.73 -7.26
C LEU A 401 30.15 -11.38 -6.00
N GLU A 402 31.44 -11.70 -6.08
CA GLU A 402 32.22 -12.17 -4.94
C GLU A 402 32.43 -11.06 -3.91
N GLU A 403 32.92 -9.88 -4.32
CA GLU A 403 33.16 -8.72 -3.44
C GLU A 403 31.95 -8.39 -2.55
N GLU A 404 30.76 -8.34 -3.14
CA GLU A 404 29.52 -7.91 -2.47
C GLU A 404 28.86 -9.00 -1.62
N SER A 405 29.27 -10.26 -1.75
CA SER A 405 28.55 -11.38 -1.09
C SER A 405 29.44 -12.33 -0.30
N GLN A 406 30.77 -12.28 -0.45
CA GLN A 406 31.73 -13.22 0.16
C GLN A 406 31.59 -13.35 1.69
N HIS A 407 31.18 -12.28 2.37
CA HIS A 407 30.98 -12.27 3.83
C HIS A 407 29.74 -13.07 4.28
N LEU A 408 28.87 -13.47 3.36
CA LEU A 408 27.65 -14.21 3.65
C LEU A 408 27.87 -15.72 3.61
N ARG A 409 27.36 -16.40 4.64
CA ARG A 409 27.35 -17.86 4.75
C ARG A 409 26.11 -18.44 4.09
N GLU A 410 26.15 -19.75 3.86
CA GLU A 410 25.06 -20.52 3.23
C GLU A 410 23.72 -20.35 3.96
N ALA A 411 23.73 -20.34 5.30
CA ALA A 411 22.53 -20.11 6.12
C ALA A 411 21.93 -18.70 5.93
N HIS A 412 22.76 -17.67 5.73
CA HIS A 412 22.29 -16.29 5.50
C HIS A 412 21.56 -16.17 4.17
N LEU A 413 22.13 -16.78 3.14
CA LEU A 413 21.57 -16.83 1.79
C LEU A 413 20.26 -17.63 1.74
N GLN A 414 20.18 -18.76 2.46
CA GLN A 414 18.93 -19.55 2.63
C GLN A 414 17.84 -18.70 3.30
N TYR A 415 18.16 -18.05 4.42
CA TYR A 415 17.24 -17.19 5.14
C TYR A 415 16.72 -16.06 4.25
N PHE A 416 17.61 -15.38 3.52
CA PHE A 416 17.23 -14.32 2.59
C PHE A 416 16.27 -14.85 1.52
N SER A 417 16.63 -15.91 0.81
CA SER A 417 15.83 -16.49 -0.28
C SER A 417 14.44 -16.92 0.21
N GLN A 418 14.36 -17.60 1.36
CA GLN A 418 13.10 -18.04 1.95
C GLN A 418 12.18 -16.87 2.31
N TRP A 419 12.71 -15.82 2.97
CA TRP A 419 11.89 -14.68 3.34
C TRP A 419 11.44 -13.84 2.16
N VAL A 420 12.28 -13.69 1.13
CA VAL A 420 11.87 -13.04 -0.13
C VAL A 420 10.74 -13.83 -0.80
N LEU A 421 10.82 -15.17 -0.82
CA LEU A 421 9.75 -16.03 -1.34
C LEU A 421 8.44 -15.86 -0.56
N LEU A 422 8.47 -15.95 0.77
CA LEU A 422 7.28 -15.79 1.61
C LEU A 422 6.62 -14.42 1.46
N CYS A 423 7.44 -13.36 1.41
CA CYS A 423 6.94 -12.00 1.20
C CYS A 423 6.32 -11.84 -0.19
N THR A 424 6.90 -12.48 -1.21
CA THR A 424 6.36 -12.46 -2.59
C THR A 424 5.03 -13.22 -2.68
N LEU A 425 4.92 -14.40 -2.05
CA LEU A 425 3.69 -15.19 -2.00
C LEU A 425 2.55 -14.43 -1.31
N GLU A 426 2.85 -13.76 -0.19
CA GLU A 426 1.86 -12.93 0.52
C GLU A 426 1.41 -11.73 -0.32
N ALA A 427 2.32 -11.12 -1.10
CA ALA A 427 1.99 -10.00 -1.99
C ALA A 427 1.07 -10.46 -3.13
N VAL A 428 1.40 -11.55 -3.83
CA VAL A 428 0.57 -12.12 -4.90
C VAL A 428 -0.81 -12.54 -4.37
N SER A 429 -0.86 -13.16 -3.19
CA SER A 429 -2.13 -13.52 -2.53
C SER A 429 -2.98 -12.28 -2.19
N ALA A 430 -2.35 -11.19 -1.76
CA ALA A 430 -3.06 -9.94 -1.48
C ALA A 430 -3.65 -9.30 -2.75
N GLU A 431 -2.91 -9.31 -3.87
CA GLU A 431 -3.38 -8.76 -5.15
C GLU A 431 -4.58 -9.52 -5.73
N SER A 432 -4.59 -10.86 -5.60
CA SER A 432 -5.70 -11.70 -6.06
C SER A 432 -7.06 -11.35 -5.42
N ARG A 433 -7.06 -10.72 -4.23
CA ARG A 433 -8.28 -10.35 -3.49
C ARG A 433 -8.94 -9.05 -3.96
N GLY A 434 -8.51 -8.47 -5.08
CA GLY A 434 -9.19 -7.33 -5.71
C GLY A 434 -8.36 -6.05 -5.77
N GLY A 435 -7.25 -5.98 -5.01
CA GLY A 435 -6.17 -4.98 -5.11
C GLY A 435 -6.59 -3.54 -5.45
N ARG A 436 -5.69 -2.81 -6.11
CA ARG A 436 -5.97 -1.44 -6.60
C ARG A 436 -6.82 -1.41 -7.87
N ARG A 437 -6.88 -2.50 -8.63
CA ARG A 437 -7.66 -2.61 -9.87
C ARG A 437 -9.15 -2.31 -9.69
N SER A 438 -9.71 -2.63 -8.51
CA SER A 438 -11.09 -2.27 -8.14
C SER A 438 -11.36 -0.75 -8.20
N ILE A 439 -10.35 0.09 -7.98
CA ILE A 439 -10.53 1.55 -7.91
C ILE A 439 -10.89 2.11 -9.30
N TRP A 440 -10.30 1.59 -10.39
CA TRP A 440 -10.53 2.08 -11.76
C TRP A 440 -11.40 1.17 -12.64
N LEU A 441 -11.57 -0.12 -12.28
CA LEU A 441 -12.39 -1.04 -13.08
C LEU A 441 -13.82 -1.21 -12.54
N GLN A 442 -14.11 -0.86 -11.28
CA GLN A 442 -15.45 -0.96 -10.70
C GLN A 442 -16.11 0.40 -10.52
N ASN A 443 -17.42 0.44 -10.75
CA ASN A 443 -18.20 1.65 -10.52
C ASN A 443 -18.38 1.90 -9.02
N THR A 444 -18.64 3.17 -8.69
CA THR A 444 -18.75 3.62 -7.30
C THR A 444 -19.89 2.93 -6.55
N GLN A 445 -21.04 2.69 -7.21
CA GLN A 445 -22.23 2.14 -6.56
C GLN A 445 -22.02 0.68 -6.13
N GLU A 446 -21.46 -0.15 -7.01
CA GLU A 446 -21.10 -1.53 -6.72
C GLU A 446 -20.12 -1.62 -5.55
N LYS A 447 -19.08 -0.77 -5.56
CA LYS A 447 -18.07 -0.80 -4.51
C LYS A 447 -18.57 -0.26 -3.17
N GLU A 448 -19.46 0.73 -3.17
CA GLU A 448 -20.15 1.17 -1.96
C GLU A 448 -20.93 0.03 -1.30
N THR A 449 -21.59 -0.86 -2.08
CA THR A 449 -22.31 -2.03 -1.52
C THR A 449 -21.39 -3.10 -0.94
N GLN A 450 -20.17 -3.23 -1.47
CA GLN A 450 -19.15 -4.18 -1.00
C GLN A 450 -18.37 -3.66 0.23
N GLY A 451 -18.43 -2.34 0.48
CA GLY A 451 -17.66 -1.64 1.50
C GLY A 451 -16.26 -1.22 1.04
N GLY A 452 -15.66 -0.24 1.71
CA GLY A 452 -14.31 0.26 1.38
C GLY A 452 -14.28 1.30 0.24
N CYS A 453 -15.45 1.84 -0.14
CA CYS A 453 -15.58 3.00 -1.02
C CYS A 453 -16.74 3.89 -0.53
N VAL A 454 -16.60 5.20 -0.74
CA VAL A 454 -17.66 6.19 -0.55
C VAL A 454 -17.63 7.16 -1.72
N GLY A 455 -18.76 7.29 -2.42
CA GLY A 455 -18.98 8.20 -3.53
C GLY A 455 -19.82 9.42 -3.16
N ASN A 456 -20.09 10.22 -4.20
CA ASN A 456 -20.97 11.40 -4.14
C ASN A 456 -20.53 12.41 -3.07
N LEU A 457 -19.22 12.64 -2.95
CA LEU A 457 -18.66 13.50 -1.93
C LEU A 457 -18.32 14.87 -2.51
N LEU A 458 -18.81 15.94 -1.89
CA LEU A 458 -18.32 17.29 -2.17
C LEU A 458 -17.34 17.73 -1.11
N ARG A 459 -16.29 18.44 -1.55
CA ARG A 459 -15.40 19.15 -0.63
C ARG A 459 -16.16 20.29 0.04
N THR A 460 -16.00 20.41 1.36
CA THR A 460 -16.61 21.46 2.18
C THR A 460 -15.56 22.08 3.11
N GLY A 461 -15.82 23.31 3.54
CA GLY A 461 -14.91 24.05 4.42
C GLY A 461 -13.62 24.51 3.74
N LYS A 462 -12.79 25.24 4.50
CA LYS A 462 -11.47 25.67 4.07
C LYS A 462 -10.46 24.54 4.30
N VAL A 463 -9.55 24.33 3.34
CA VAL A 463 -8.45 23.37 3.50
C VAL A 463 -7.49 23.89 4.56
N THR A 464 -7.18 23.06 5.55
CA THR A 464 -6.23 23.40 6.62
C THR A 464 -4.87 22.80 6.33
N VAL A 465 -3.83 23.63 6.31
CA VAL A 465 -2.44 23.18 6.14
C VAL A 465 -1.91 22.76 7.51
N MET A 466 -1.48 21.50 7.66
CA MET A 466 -0.90 21.02 8.94
C MET A 466 0.63 21.11 8.94
N SER A 467 1.24 20.71 7.83
CA SER A 467 2.69 20.73 7.59
C SER A 467 2.92 20.71 6.08
N ASP A 468 4.17 20.87 5.65
CA ASP A 468 4.57 20.67 4.26
C ASP A 468 4.01 19.34 3.73
N ASN A 469 3.31 19.41 2.60
CA ASN A 469 2.64 18.29 1.93
C ASN A 469 1.60 17.51 2.77
N LYS A 470 0.95 18.15 3.75
CA LYS A 470 -0.23 17.59 4.46
C LYS A 470 -1.36 18.59 4.62
N TYR A 471 -2.49 18.24 4.04
CA TYR A 471 -3.66 19.10 3.91
C TYR A 471 -4.93 18.40 4.42
N VAL A 472 -5.60 18.98 5.41
CA VAL A 472 -6.86 18.46 5.92
C VAL A 472 -8.01 18.93 5.05
N HIS A 473 -8.77 17.97 4.53
CA HIS A 473 -9.93 18.16 3.69
C HIS A 473 -11.17 17.56 4.36
N HIS A 474 -12.30 18.26 4.26
CA HIS A 474 -13.58 17.77 4.73
C HIS A 474 -14.48 17.48 3.53
N PHE A 475 -15.04 16.28 3.49
CA PHE A 475 -15.94 15.84 2.43
C PHE A 475 -17.32 15.58 3.00
N ARG A 476 -18.35 16.10 2.35
CA ARG A 476 -19.75 15.90 2.70
C ARG A 476 -20.46 15.12 1.60
N ARG A 477 -21.22 14.10 1.97
CA ARG A 477 -21.98 13.31 1.01
C ARG A 477 -23.21 14.07 0.51
N GLN A 478 -23.43 14.02 -0.79
CA GLN A 478 -24.68 14.40 -1.43
C GLN A 478 -25.59 13.17 -1.50
N GLY A 479 -26.67 13.15 -0.70
CA GLY A 479 -27.63 12.06 -0.68
C GLY A 479 -27.77 11.37 0.70
N PRO A 480 -28.16 10.09 0.74
CA PRO A 480 -28.46 9.37 1.99
C PRO A 480 -27.23 9.21 2.90
N GLU A 481 -27.47 9.02 4.20
CA GLU A 481 -26.43 8.85 5.23
C GLU A 481 -25.38 7.80 4.88
N LEU A 482 -24.16 7.98 5.39
CA LEU A 482 -23.03 7.03 5.34
C LEU A 482 -23.30 5.81 6.24
N ALA A 483 -24.41 5.12 6.05
CA ALA A 483 -24.67 3.87 6.75
C ALA A 483 -23.77 2.78 6.15
N GLY A 484 -22.74 2.34 6.90
CA GLY A 484 -21.92 1.19 6.52
C GLY A 484 -20.72 1.45 5.59
N ALA A 485 -20.23 2.70 5.49
CA ALA A 485 -19.10 3.09 4.64
C ALA A 485 -17.79 2.29 4.84
N GLY A 486 -17.64 1.56 5.96
CA GLY A 486 -16.51 0.66 6.21
C GLY A 486 -15.19 1.35 6.60
N PHE A 487 -15.09 2.69 6.48
CA PHE A 487 -13.90 3.44 6.88
C PHE A 487 -13.78 3.62 8.40
N ASN A 488 -12.56 3.48 8.90
CA ASN A 488 -12.14 3.79 10.25
C ASN A 488 -11.12 4.93 10.22
N VAL A 489 -11.03 5.68 11.33
CA VAL A 489 -9.95 6.65 11.53
C VAL A 489 -8.60 5.93 11.44
N GLY A 490 -7.69 6.47 10.62
CA GLY A 490 -6.39 5.89 10.31
C GLY A 490 -6.36 5.03 9.05
N ASP A 491 -7.50 4.73 8.43
CA ASP A 491 -7.52 3.99 7.17
C ASP A 491 -6.86 4.80 6.05
N LYS A 492 -6.04 4.12 5.25
CA LYS A 492 -5.38 4.70 4.09
C LYS A 492 -6.36 4.76 2.92
N ILE A 493 -6.37 5.88 2.21
CA ILE A 493 -7.32 6.13 1.13
C ILE A 493 -6.65 6.74 -0.12
N VAL A 494 -7.30 6.51 -1.26
CA VAL A 494 -7.10 7.27 -2.50
C VAL A 494 -8.35 8.12 -2.74
N VAL A 495 -8.14 9.40 -3.06
CA VAL A 495 -9.19 10.33 -3.46
C VAL A 495 -9.16 10.45 -4.99
N SER A 496 -10.31 10.24 -5.62
CA SER A 496 -10.51 10.46 -7.05
C SER A 496 -11.74 11.34 -7.26
N GLY A 497 -11.80 12.07 -8.37
CA GLY A 497 -13.08 12.54 -8.90
C GLY A 497 -13.91 11.36 -9.39
N GLN A 498 -15.23 11.50 -9.40
CA GLN A 498 -16.11 10.56 -10.10
C GLN A 498 -16.03 10.75 -11.62
N ASP A 499 -15.56 11.90 -12.09
CA ASP A 499 -15.08 12.05 -13.47
C ASP A 499 -13.80 11.21 -13.65
N VAL A 500 -13.81 10.41 -14.71
CA VAL A 500 -12.71 9.56 -15.18
C VAL A 500 -11.39 10.33 -15.29
N LYS A 501 -11.43 11.60 -15.69
CA LYS A 501 -10.23 12.44 -15.85
C LYS A 501 -9.59 12.89 -14.54
N LEU A 502 -10.24 12.71 -13.39
CA LEU A 502 -9.71 13.11 -12.08
C LEU A 502 -9.37 11.90 -11.22
N PHE A 503 -8.82 10.87 -11.84
CA PHE A 503 -8.41 9.64 -11.16
C PHE A 503 -7.18 9.85 -10.26
N ALA A 504 -7.23 9.31 -9.03
CA ALA A 504 -6.14 9.28 -8.05
C ALA A 504 -5.44 10.64 -7.83
N VAL A 505 -6.23 11.69 -7.61
CA VAL A 505 -5.74 13.07 -7.43
C VAL A 505 -4.99 13.30 -6.13
N ALA A 506 -5.29 12.53 -5.08
CA ALA A 506 -4.59 12.61 -3.80
C ALA A 506 -4.63 11.28 -3.05
N LYS A 507 -3.71 11.10 -2.11
CA LYS A 507 -3.69 10.00 -1.15
C LYS A 507 -3.61 10.54 0.25
N GLY A 508 -4.05 9.73 1.21
CA GLY A 508 -4.02 10.17 2.59
C GLY A 508 -4.58 9.17 3.56
N TYR A 509 -4.93 9.69 4.72
CA TYR A 509 -5.51 8.93 5.82
C TYR A 509 -6.80 9.59 6.29
N VAL A 510 -7.77 8.76 6.63
CA VAL A 510 -9.02 9.22 7.26
C VAL A 510 -8.69 9.72 8.66
N THR A 511 -9.07 10.95 8.96
CA THR A 511 -8.88 11.56 10.29
C THR A 511 -10.17 11.52 11.11
N GLU A 512 -11.32 11.67 10.46
CA GLU A 512 -12.62 11.66 11.12
C GLU A 512 -13.68 11.05 10.20
N VAL A 513 -14.65 10.35 10.79
CA VAL A 513 -15.81 9.77 10.09
C VAL A 513 -17.07 10.19 10.83
N SER A 514 -18.02 10.76 10.10
CA SER A 514 -19.35 11.15 10.60
C SER A 514 -20.45 10.55 9.72
N ARG A 515 -21.71 10.66 10.13
CA ARG A 515 -22.86 10.13 9.37
C ARG A 515 -23.05 10.80 8.00
N HIS A 516 -22.54 12.01 7.81
CA HIS A 516 -22.75 12.81 6.59
C HIS A 516 -21.45 13.23 5.90
N GLY A 517 -20.29 12.89 6.45
CA GLY A 517 -19.02 13.30 5.89
C GLY A 517 -17.81 12.59 6.47
N VAL A 518 -16.70 12.72 5.76
CA VAL A 518 -15.40 12.14 6.08
C VAL A 518 -14.35 13.25 6.02
N ALA A 519 -13.51 13.36 7.03
CA ALA A 519 -12.34 14.23 7.01
C ALA A 519 -11.08 13.40 6.76
N CYS A 520 -10.15 13.94 5.97
CA CYS A 520 -8.93 13.25 5.59
C CYS A 520 -7.73 14.19 5.58
N SER A 521 -6.58 13.68 6.00
CA SER A 521 -5.28 14.32 5.77
C SER A 521 -4.70 13.80 4.46
N LEU A 522 -4.58 14.67 3.46
CA LEU A 522 -4.15 14.35 2.10
C LEU A 522 -2.75 14.92 1.78
N ASP A 523 -2.06 14.29 0.85
CA ASP A 523 -0.74 14.70 0.34
C ASP A 523 -0.77 15.85 -0.68
N GLN A 524 -1.96 16.25 -1.11
CA GLN A 524 -2.19 17.25 -2.14
C GLN A 524 -3.28 18.23 -1.70
N ASN A 525 -3.11 19.51 -2.06
CA ASN A 525 -4.13 20.52 -1.83
C ASN A 525 -5.15 20.50 -2.97
N LEU A 526 -6.35 19.99 -2.70
CA LEU A 526 -7.43 19.89 -3.68
C LEU A 526 -8.23 21.19 -3.82
N SER A 527 -7.81 22.30 -3.18
CA SER A 527 -8.49 23.59 -3.32
C SER A 527 -8.39 24.21 -4.72
N LYS A 528 -7.40 23.77 -5.50
CA LYS A 528 -7.21 24.12 -6.91
C LYS A 528 -8.33 23.58 -7.82
N LEU A 529 -9.04 22.54 -7.39
CA LEU A 529 -10.13 21.96 -8.15
C LEU A 529 -11.44 22.73 -7.92
N PRO A 530 -12.31 22.84 -8.94
CA PRO A 530 -13.63 23.47 -8.81
C PRO A 530 -14.45 22.86 -7.66
N GLY A 531 -15.28 23.69 -7.02
CA GLY A 531 -16.04 23.29 -5.82
C GLY A 531 -17.20 22.32 -6.10
N ASP A 532 -17.61 22.20 -7.36
CA ASP A 532 -18.65 21.31 -7.87
C ASP A 532 -18.13 19.92 -8.27
N VAL A 533 -16.81 19.69 -8.19
CA VAL A 533 -16.23 18.37 -8.43
C VAL A 533 -16.76 17.38 -7.40
N VAL A 534 -17.38 16.32 -7.89
CA VAL A 534 -17.85 15.20 -7.07
C VAL A 534 -16.73 14.18 -6.93
N PHE A 535 -16.38 13.87 -5.69
CA PHE A 535 -15.30 12.98 -5.32
C PHE A 535 -15.83 11.59 -4.92
N ARG A 536 -14.94 10.61 -5.04
CA ARG A 536 -15.03 9.29 -4.44
C ARG A 536 -13.76 9.03 -3.63
N LEU A 537 -13.93 8.38 -2.49
CA LEU A 537 -12.87 7.91 -1.61
C LEU A 537 -12.85 6.39 -1.66
N ASP A 538 -11.69 5.82 -1.90
CA ASP A 538 -11.46 4.39 -1.99
C ASP A 538 -10.41 3.97 -0.96
N GLN A 539 -10.64 2.88 -0.24
CA GLN A 539 -9.63 2.30 0.63
C GLN A 539 -8.42 1.86 -0.20
N ASP A 540 -7.23 2.36 0.13
CA ASP A 540 -5.99 1.89 -0.46
C ASP A 540 -5.47 0.69 0.33
N GLU A 541 -5.96 -0.49 -0.03
CA GLU A 541 -5.38 -1.75 0.47
C GLU A 541 -3.98 -2.03 -0.12
N GLY A 542 -3.53 -1.22 -1.09
CA GLY A 542 -2.39 -1.49 -1.96
C GLY A 542 -1.01 -1.39 -1.32
N GLU A 543 -0.06 -2.12 -1.92
CA GLU A 543 1.31 -2.40 -1.45
C GLU A 543 1.42 -2.35 0.08
N LYS A 544 0.95 -3.42 0.75
CA LYS A 544 1.56 -3.84 2.02
C LYS A 544 3.05 -3.63 1.84
N GLN A 545 3.69 -2.89 2.75
CA GLN A 545 5.03 -2.30 2.63
C GLN A 545 6.15 -3.35 2.39
N LEU A 546 6.06 -4.07 1.27
CA LEU A 546 6.87 -5.19 0.87
C LEU A 546 8.30 -4.71 0.71
N TYR A 547 8.47 -3.54 0.09
CA TYR A 547 9.76 -2.88 -0.04
C TYR A 547 10.43 -2.58 1.31
N ILE A 548 9.68 -2.39 2.41
CA ILE A 548 10.27 -2.24 3.75
C ILE A 548 10.80 -3.57 4.25
N HIS A 549 10.02 -4.65 4.12
CA HIS A 549 10.46 -5.99 4.49
C HIS A 549 11.68 -6.42 3.67
N LEU A 550 11.62 -6.24 2.35
CA LEU A 550 12.73 -6.53 1.43
C LEU A 550 13.94 -5.62 1.68
N GLY A 551 13.73 -4.34 2.00
CA GLY A 551 14.78 -3.41 2.40
C GLY A 551 15.47 -3.82 3.70
N ASN A 552 14.71 -4.26 4.70
CA ASN A 552 15.26 -4.79 5.96
C ASN A 552 16.05 -6.08 5.74
N LEU A 553 15.56 -6.98 4.87
CA LEU A 553 16.30 -8.20 4.50
C LEU A 553 17.60 -7.86 3.76
N SER A 554 17.56 -6.92 2.80
CA SER A 554 18.74 -6.43 2.11
C SER A 554 19.76 -5.84 3.09
N LYS A 555 19.29 -4.99 4.03
CA LYS A 555 20.13 -4.39 5.08
C LYS A 555 20.73 -5.45 6.00
N LEU A 556 19.96 -6.47 6.40
CA LEU A 556 20.46 -7.58 7.21
C LEU A 556 21.61 -8.34 6.52
N MET A 557 21.69 -8.33 5.19
CA MET A 557 22.75 -8.95 4.42
C MET A 557 23.95 -8.02 4.16
N GLU A 558 23.93 -6.78 4.62
CA GLU A 558 25.03 -5.83 4.45
C GLU A 558 26.30 -6.27 5.18
N ASN A 559 27.46 -5.92 4.62
CA ASN A 559 28.75 -6.12 5.27
C ASN A 559 29.03 -5.01 6.30
N SER A 560 28.23 -4.98 7.38
CA SER A 560 28.39 -4.09 8.52
C SER A 560 28.46 -4.87 9.83
N PRO A 561 29.23 -4.41 10.84
CA PRO A 561 29.33 -5.09 12.14
C PRO A 561 27.97 -5.30 12.82
N GLU A 562 27.05 -4.35 12.67
CA GLU A 562 25.69 -4.41 13.21
C GLU A 562 24.88 -5.52 12.54
N SER A 563 24.93 -5.58 11.20
CA SER A 563 24.22 -6.60 10.43
C SER A 563 24.82 -7.99 10.64
N GLU A 564 26.13 -8.10 10.75
CA GLU A 564 26.81 -9.35 11.10
C GLU A 564 26.35 -9.87 12.47
N ARG A 565 26.34 -8.99 13.49
CA ARG A 565 25.83 -9.33 14.82
C ARG A 565 24.37 -9.81 14.75
N LEU A 566 23.51 -9.13 14.00
CA LEU A 566 22.11 -9.54 13.84
C LEU A 566 21.97 -10.88 13.12
N ARG A 567 22.75 -11.14 12.06
CA ARG A 567 22.75 -12.44 11.37
C ARG A 567 23.14 -13.57 12.31
N ARG A 568 24.17 -13.38 13.13
CA ARG A 568 24.58 -14.37 14.15
C ARG A 568 23.46 -14.66 15.15
N LEU A 569 22.81 -13.63 15.69
CA LEU A 569 21.76 -13.80 16.70
C LEU A 569 20.44 -14.35 16.15
N VAL A 570 20.03 -13.93 14.93
CA VAL A 570 18.69 -14.20 14.38
C VAL A 570 18.69 -15.38 13.40
N VAL A 571 19.75 -15.53 12.60
CA VAL A 571 19.84 -16.56 11.56
C VAL A 571 20.62 -17.77 12.05
N GLU A 572 21.74 -17.55 12.75
CA GLU A 572 22.58 -18.64 13.27
C GLU A 572 22.18 -19.07 14.69
N PHE A 573 21.31 -18.30 15.34
CA PHE A 573 20.84 -18.53 16.71
C PHE A 573 21.97 -18.57 17.76
N ASP A 574 23.00 -17.74 17.58
CA ASP A 574 24.02 -17.55 18.61
C ASP A 574 23.35 -17.22 19.96
N PRO A 575 23.72 -17.92 21.04
CA PRO A 575 23.05 -17.76 22.32
C PRO A 575 23.26 -16.34 22.87
N PRO A 576 22.18 -15.64 23.28
CA PRO A 576 22.31 -14.29 23.83
C PRO A 576 23.10 -14.32 25.13
N ARG A 577 23.98 -13.35 25.32
CA ARG A 577 24.88 -13.29 26.47
C ARG A 577 24.30 -12.45 27.59
N PHE A 578 24.58 -12.89 28.82
CA PHE A 578 24.19 -12.22 30.05
C PHE A 578 25.41 -12.05 30.95
N ILE A 579 25.55 -10.89 31.59
CA ILE A 579 26.54 -10.69 32.65
C ILE A 579 26.08 -11.38 33.95
N PRO A 580 27.01 -11.76 34.83
CA PRO A 580 26.66 -12.48 36.06
C PRO A 580 26.06 -11.58 37.16
N SER A 581 26.39 -10.28 37.20
CA SER A 581 25.93 -9.37 38.27
C SER A 581 25.60 -7.96 37.77
N LEU A 582 24.62 -7.32 38.43
CA LEU A 582 24.22 -5.93 38.21
C LEU A 582 25.14 -4.92 38.89
N SER A 583 25.96 -5.35 39.87
CA SER A 583 26.81 -4.46 40.68
C SER A 583 27.86 -3.71 39.87
N SER A 584 28.24 -4.24 38.70
CA SER A 584 29.21 -3.66 37.76
C SER A 584 28.57 -2.86 36.62
N VAL A 585 27.23 -2.76 36.55
CA VAL A 585 26.51 -2.17 35.40
C VAL A 585 25.60 -1.01 35.75
N LEU A 586 25.07 -0.96 36.97
CA LEU A 586 24.26 0.19 37.40
C LEU A 586 25.17 1.29 37.98
N PRO A 587 25.12 2.52 37.43
CA PRO A 587 25.71 3.71 38.05
C PRO A 587 25.28 3.84 39.52
N GLN A 588 26.18 4.27 40.40
CA GLN A 588 25.96 4.29 41.85
C GLN A 588 24.72 5.14 42.23
N ASP A 589 24.51 6.22 41.50
CA ASP A 589 23.40 7.18 41.53
C ASP A 589 22.07 6.62 40.98
N ALA A 590 22.10 5.61 40.13
CA ALA A 590 20.89 4.98 39.58
C ALA A 590 20.35 3.83 40.44
N LYS A 591 21.12 3.31 41.41
CA LYS A 591 20.76 2.13 42.21
C LYS A 591 19.50 2.34 43.03
N ASP A 592 19.34 3.49 43.67
CA ASP A 592 18.18 3.79 44.52
C ASP A 592 16.91 4.01 43.69
N THR A 593 17.03 4.67 42.54
CA THR A 593 15.92 4.88 41.59
C THR A 593 15.42 3.54 41.03
N VAL A 594 16.32 2.68 40.57
CA VAL A 594 15.96 1.34 40.07
C VAL A 594 15.37 0.48 41.19
N ALA A 595 15.91 0.55 42.42
CA ALA A 595 15.34 -0.15 43.56
C ALA A 595 13.90 0.30 43.86
N ASN A 596 13.60 1.60 43.76
CA ASN A 596 12.26 2.13 43.95
C ASN A 596 11.28 1.72 42.85
N ILE A 597 11.69 1.72 41.58
CA ILE A 597 10.88 1.20 40.47
C ILE A 597 10.59 -0.30 40.67
N LEU A 598 11.62 -1.07 41.05
CA LEU A 598 11.45 -2.50 41.30
C LEU A 598 10.49 -2.76 42.46
N LYS A 599 10.41 -1.93 43.52
CA LYS A 599 9.49 -2.16 44.65
C LYS A 599 8.04 -2.36 44.22
N GLY A 600 7.56 -1.59 43.25
CA GLY A 600 6.17 -1.65 42.73
C GLY A 600 5.85 -2.84 41.82
N LEU A 601 6.85 -3.67 41.47
CA LEU A 601 6.68 -4.80 40.57
C LEU A 601 6.51 -6.13 41.31
N ASN A 602 5.76 -7.04 40.71
CA ASN A 602 5.66 -8.42 41.20
C ASN A 602 6.95 -9.21 40.91
N LYS A 603 7.10 -10.39 41.54
CA LYS A 603 8.34 -11.20 41.45
C LYS A 603 8.71 -11.58 40.00
N PRO A 604 7.79 -12.05 39.13
CA PRO A 604 8.09 -12.29 37.71
C PRO A 604 8.52 -11.04 36.94
N GLN A 605 7.88 -9.89 37.16
CA GLN A 605 8.25 -8.62 36.54
C GLN A 605 9.65 -8.18 36.97
N LYS A 606 9.97 -8.26 38.28
CA LYS A 606 11.32 -7.99 38.81
C LYS A 606 12.37 -8.88 38.15
N GLN A 607 12.07 -10.17 37.96
CA GLN A 607 12.96 -11.11 37.28
C GLN A 607 13.15 -10.75 35.80
N ALA A 608 12.09 -10.34 35.11
CA ALA A 608 12.18 -9.85 33.73
C ALA A 608 13.06 -8.60 33.65
N MET A 609 12.89 -7.62 34.55
CA MET A 609 13.73 -6.41 34.62
C MET A 609 15.20 -6.77 34.84
N LYS A 610 15.47 -7.64 35.83
CA LYS A 610 16.82 -8.13 36.10
C LYS A 610 17.44 -8.77 34.86
N LYS A 611 16.69 -9.61 34.14
CA LYS A 611 17.20 -10.31 32.96
C LYS A 611 17.50 -9.35 31.80
N VAL A 612 16.68 -8.32 31.59
CA VAL A 612 16.94 -7.26 30.61
C VAL A 612 18.22 -6.51 30.95
N LEU A 613 18.36 -6.05 32.20
CA LEU A 613 19.53 -5.29 32.67
C LEU A 613 20.83 -6.10 32.61
N LEU A 614 20.75 -7.43 32.71
CA LEU A 614 21.91 -8.32 32.59
C LEU A 614 22.23 -8.67 31.13
N SER A 615 21.36 -8.40 30.17
CA SER A 615 21.53 -8.84 28.78
C SER A 615 22.48 -7.94 27.98
N LYS A 616 23.34 -8.55 27.17
CA LYS A 616 24.19 -7.85 26.18
C LYS A 616 23.59 -7.84 24.77
N ASP A 617 22.69 -8.79 24.52
CA ASP A 617 22.18 -9.11 23.18
C ASP A 617 20.67 -8.87 23.08
N TYR A 618 19.84 -9.79 23.60
CA TYR A 618 18.38 -9.61 23.69
C TYR A 618 17.79 -10.36 24.89
N THR A 619 16.56 -9.99 25.28
CA THR A 619 15.75 -10.70 26.29
C THR A 619 14.33 -10.90 25.77
N LEU A 620 13.82 -12.13 25.88
CA LEU A 620 12.44 -12.45 25.54
C LEU A 620 11.58 -12.41 26.81
N ILE A 621 10.61 -11.48 26.85
CA ILE A 621 9.66 -11.36 27.96
C ILE A 621 8.32 -11.96 27.53
N VAL A 622 7.89 -13.00 28.22
CA VAL A 622 6.60 -13.65 27.96
C VAL A 622 5.50 -12.90 28.71
N GLY A 623 4.80 -12.03 28.00
CA GLY A 623 3.67 -11.27 28.53
C GLY A 623 2.34 -12.02 28.39
N MET A 624 1.99 -12.86 29.36
CA MET A 624 0.70 -13.56 29.36
C MET A 624 -0.49 -12.57 29.44
N PRO A 625 -1.72 -12.97 29.07
CA PRO A 625 -2.91 -12.15 29.25
C PRO A 625 -3.10 -11.70 30.71
N GLY A 626 -3.50 -10.44 30.93
CA GLY A 626 -3.75 -9.89 32.27
C GLY A 626 -2.51 -9.58 33.12
N THR A 627 -1.30 -9.99 32.74
CA THR A 627 -0.09 -9.81 33.56
C THR A 627 0.51 -8.40 33.54
N GLY A 628 -0.25 -7.40 33.10
CA GLY A 628 0.23 -6.01 33.01
C GLY A 628 1.42 -5.86 32.06
N LYS A 629 1.31 -6.35 30.82
CA LYS A 629 2.35 -6.18 29.77
C LYS A 629 2.79 -4.73 29.63
N THR A 630 1.83 -3.83 29.46
CA THR A 630 2.08 -2.39 29.31
C THR A 630 2.75 -1.84 30.56
N THR A 631 2.25 -2.18 31.76
CA THR A 631 2.88 -1.80 33.04
C THR A 631 4.34 -2.28 33.13
N THR A 632 4.61 -3.52 32.70
CA THR A 632 5.96 -4.12 32.71
C THR A 632 6.89 -3.44 31.71
N ILE A 633 6.39 -3.02 30.55
CA ILE A 633 7.15 -2.26 29.53
C ILE A 633 7.37 -0.82 29.98
N CYS A 634 6.37 -0.17 30.59
CA CYS A 634 6.50 1.16 31.16
C CYS A 634 7.56 1.18 32.28
N SER A 635 7.70 0.12 33.07
CA SER A 635 8.77 0.04 34.07
C SER A 635 10.17 -0.22 33.48
N LEU A 636 10.28 -0.63 32.21
CA LEU A 636 11.57 -0.78 31.49
C LEU A 636 12.08 0.55 30.91
N VAL A 637 11.21 1.52 30.71
CA VAL A 637 11.53 2.84 30.14
C VAL A 637 11.19 3.90 31.17
N PRO A 638 12.15 4.46 31.93
CA PRO A 638 11.83 5.48 32.91
C PRO A 638 11.31 6.74 32.20
N ALA A 639 10.00 6.98 32.27
CA ALA A 639 9.37 8.24 31.93
C ALA A 639 8.95 8.92 33.25
N PRO A 640 9.32 10.18 33.52
CA PRO A 640 8.89 10.89 34.71
C PRO A 640 7.40 11.28 34.59
N GLU A 641 6.59 10.87 35.57
CA GLU A 641 5.27 11.46 35.80
C GLU A 641 5.42 12.73 36.65
N LEU A 642 4.86 13.84 36.16
CA LEU A 642 4.75 15.10 36.90
C LEU A 642 3.41 15.15 37.65
N VAL A 643 3.50 15.11 38.97
CA VAL A 643 2.39 15.41 39.89
C VAL A 643 2.36 16.91 40.13
N THR A 644 1.23 17.58 39.89
CA THR A 644 0.99 18.94 40.41
C THR A 644 -0.28 18.99 41.26
N LYS A 645 -0.29 20.00 42.14
CA LYS A 645 -1.09 20.17 43.36
C LYS A 645 -2.60 20.00 43.16
N GLY A 646 -3.07 18.76 43.29
CA GLY A 646 -4.50 18.41 43.32
C GLY A 646 -4.82 17.01 43.86
N GLY A 647 -3.80 16.18 44.12
CA GLY A 647 -3.94 14.88 44.79
C GLY A 647 -3.95 13.68 43.84
N ILE A 648 -3.52 12.53 44.38
CA ILE A 648 -3.72 11.20 43.81
C ILE A 648 -5.04 10.70 44.38
N SER A 649 -6.02 10.39 43.53
CA SER A 649 -7.30 9.80 43.95
C SER A 649 -7.52 8.45 43.29
N ASN A 650 -8.22 7.56 43.98
CA ASN A 650 -8.57 6.21 43.54
C ASN A 650 -10.09 6.14 43.25
N PRO A 651 -10.52 6.33 41.99
CA PRO A 651 -11.93 6.20 41.62
C PRO A 651 -12.38 4.73 41.49
N THR A 652 -11.44 3.79 41.54
CA THR A 652 -11.69 2.34 41.38
C THR A 652 -12.41 1.76 42.60
N GLU A 653 -12.11 2.24 43.80
CA GLU A 653 -12.85 1.88 45.02
C GLU A 653 -14.24 2.52 45.09
N ALA A 654 -14.42 3.71 44.50
CA ALA A 654 -15.73 4.36 44.40
C ALA A 654 -16.64 3.72 43.33
N PHE A 655 -16.05 3.14 42.27
CA PHE A 655 -16.77 2.45 41.19
C PHE A 655 -17.15 0.99 41.51
N LEU A 656 -16.40 0.33 42.42
CA LEU A 656 -16.72 -1.01 42.92
C LEU A 656 -18.05 -1.07 43.71
N VAL A 657 -18.51 0.07 44.24
CA VAL A 657 -19.77 0.17 45.00
C VAL A 657 -21.00 0.34 44.08
N HIS A 658 -20.83 0.78 42.82
CA HIS A 658 -21.95 0.94 41.86
C HIS A 658 -22.12 -0.27 40.91
N CYS A 659 -21.09 -1.12 40.77
CA CYS A 659 -21.05 -2.24 39.80
C CYS A 659 -21.97 -3.44 40.09
N VAL A 660 -22.83 -3.39 41.11
CA VAL A 660 -23.76 -4.52 41.41
C VAL A 660 -25.13 -4.34 40.74
N ALA A 661 -25.41 -3.23 40.05
CA ALA A 661 -26.66 -3.07 39.29
C ALA A 661 -26.52 -2.13 38.07
N GLY A 662 -26.25 -2.69 36.88
CA GLY A 662 -26.35 -1.98 35.59
C GLY A 662 -25.02 -1.84 34.81
N CYS A 663 -24.71 -2.78 33.92
CA CYS A 663 -23.55 -2.66 33.03
C CYS A 663 -23.81 -1.66 31.90
N HIS A 664 -22.99 -0.60 31.82
CA HIS A 664 -22.96 0.33 30.71
C HIS A 664 -22.49 -0.36 29.41
N ALA A 665 -23.11 -0.05 28.26
CA ALA A 665 -22.84 -0.69 26.98
C ALA A 665 -21.35 -0.65 26.55
N SER A 666 -20.60 0.38 26.94
CA SER A 666 -19.15 0.51 26.68
C SER A 666 -18.26 -0.52 27.39
N ASN A 667 -18.77 -1.18 28.43
CA ASN A 667 -18.05 -2.20 29.21
C ASN A 667 -18.27 -3.63 28.66
N ILE A 668 -19.03 -3.76 27.57
CA ILE A 668 -19.35 -5.02 26.91
C ILE A 668 -18.58 -5.10 25.59
N GLY A 669 -17.90 -6.23 25.36
CA GLY A 669 -17.29 -6.54 24.08
C GLY A 669 -17.86 -7.82 23.48
N ILE A 670 -18.17 -7.81 22.19
CA ILE A 670 -18.60 -8.98 21.43
C ILE A 670 -17.52 -9.39 20.46
N ILE A 671 -17.08 -10.64 20.57
CA ILE A 671 -16.04 -11.24 19.75
C ILE A 671 -16.65 -12.34 18.88
N ALA A 672 -16.42 -12.27 17.58
CA ALA A 672 -16.72 -13.37 16.66
C ALA A 672 -15.51 -13.65 15.75
N PRO A 673 -15.26 -14.92 15.38
CA PRO A 673 -14.16 -15.30 14.49
C PRO A 673 -14.40 -14.86 13.04
N TYR A 674 -15.66 -14.74 12.61
CA TYR A 674 -16.02 -14.41 11.22
C TYR A 674 -16.50 -12.96 11.10
N ARG A 675 -15.92 -12.20 10.16
CA ARG A 675 -16.31 -10.79 9.90
C ARG A 675 -17.78 -10.64 9.50
N GLN A 676 -18.31 -11.60 8.73
CA GLN A 676 -19.72 -11.59 8.33
C GLN A 676 -20.67 -11.67 9.54
N GLN A 677 -20.31 -12.46 10.57
CA GLN A 677 -21.07 -12.50 11.82
C GLN A 677 -21.08 -11.15 12.53
N LEU A 678 -19.97 -10.42 12.51
CA LEU A 678 -19.91 -9.08 13.12
C LEU A 678 -20.88 -8.13 12.41
N SER A 679 -20.96 -8.17 11.07
CA SER A 679 -21.91 -7.37 10.31
C SER A 679 -23.37 -7.68 10.70
N SER A 680 -23.71 -8.96 10.83
CA SER A 680 -25.05 -9.39 11.28
C SER A 680 -25.36 -8.94 12.71
N ILE A 681 -24.40 -9.09 13.63
CA ILE A 681 -24.56 -8.66 15.04
C ILE A 681 -24.70 -7.14 15.11
N SER A 682 -23.85 -6.39 14.40
CA SER A 682 -23.90 -4.92 14.38
C SER A 682 -25.19 -4.38 13.77
N SER A 683 -25.74 -5.05 12.74
CA SER A 683 -27.04 -4.70 12.15
C SER A 683 -28.18 -4.88 13.15
N LEU A 684 -28.17 -5.96 13.92
CA LEU A 684 -29.17 -6.25 14.97
C LEU A 684 -29.04 -5.34 16.20
N LEU A 685 -27.83 -4.84 16.49
CA LEU A 685 -27.54 -3.92 17.59
C LEU A 685 -27.69 -2.43 17.21
N GLY A 686 -28.24 -2.12 16.02
CA GLY A 686 -28.41 -0.76 15.52
C GLY A 686 -29.35 0.15 16.32
N ASP A 687 -29.95 -0.38 17.40
CA ASP A 687 -30.79 0.39 18.31
C ASP A 687 -29.95 1.29 19.23
N SER A 688 -30.44 2.51 19.50
CA SER A 688 -29.68 3.58 20.18
C SER A 688 -29.16 3.21 21.58
N ALA A 689 -29.77 2.22 22.23
CA ALA A 689 -29.36 1.71 23.55
C ALA A 689 -28.04 0.90 23.52
N PHE A 690 -27.60 0.40 22.36
CA PHE A 690 -26.44 -0.49 22.22
C PHE A 690 -25.32 0.07 21.35
N SER A 691 -25.40 1.33 20.94
CA SER A 691 -24.41 1.97 20.06
C SER A 691 -22.99 2.00 20.64
N ALA A 692 -22.84 1.85 21.96
CA ALA A 692 -21.54 1.83 22.65
C ALA A 692 -20.97 0.41 22.86
N VAL A 693 -21.69 -0.66 22.48
CA VAL A 693 -21.17 -2.03 22.54
C VAL A 693 -20.13 -2.23 21.45
N GLU A 694 -18.94 -2.67 21.84
CA GLU A 694 -17.89 -2.92 20.87
C GLU A 694 -18.08 -4.32 20.24
N VAL A 695 -18.11 -4.41 18.91
CA VAL A 695 -18.28 -5.66 18.15
C VAL A 695 -17.09 -5.80 17.19
N ASN A 696 -16.21 -6.77 17.43
CA ASN A 696 -14.95 -6.86 16.69
C ASN A 696 -14.43 -8.30 16.57
N THR A 697 -13.46 -8.54 15.67
CA THR A 697 -12.80 -9.84 15.55
C THR A 697 -11.84 -10.08 16.71
N VAL A 698 -11.46 -11.34 16.94
CA VAL A 698 -10.42 -11.73 17.91
C VAL A 698 -9.14 -10.89 17.75
N ASP A 699 -8.68 -10.71 16.50
CA ASP A 699 -7.44 -10.00 16.22
C ASP A 699 -7.52 -8.52 16.63
N LYS A 700 -8.67 -7.86 16.44
CA LYS A 700 -8.86 -6.48 16.87
C LYS A 700 -8.88 -6.33 18.39
N TYR A 701 -9.24 -7.37 19.16
CA TYR A 701 -9.24 -7.33 20.63
C TYR A 701 -7.87 -7.61 21.28
N GLN A 702 -6.81 -7.82 20.50
CA GLN A 702 -5.47 -8.07 21.05
C GLN A 702 -5.01 -6.91 21.96
N GLY A 703 -4.60 -7.26 23.18
CA GLY A 703 -4.11 -6.29 24.17
C GLY A 703 -5.20 -5.47 24.87
N ARG A 704 -6.47 -5.61 24.48
CA ARG A 704 -7.62 -4.90 25.06
C ARG A 704 -8.44 -5.83 25.95
N ASP A 705 -9.21 -5.30 26.88
CA ASP A 705 -10.07 -6.07 27.77
C ASP A 705 -11.39 -5.34 28.04
N LYS A 706 -12.42 -6.10 28.44
CA LYS A 706 -13.74 -5.58 28.79
C LYS A 706 -14.26 -6.27 30.05
N SER A 707 -15.11 -5.59 30.80
CA SER A 707 -15.72 -6.14 32.01
C SER A 707 -16.51 -7.41 31.70
N VAL A 708 -17.29 -7.36 30.61
CA VAL A 708 -18.03 -8.51 30.07
C VAL A 708 -17.61 -8.74 28.62
N VAL A 709 -17.28 -9.99 28.28
CA VAL A 709 -17.02 -10.40 26.89
C VAL A 709 -17.96 -11.51 26.48
N ILE A 710 -18.57 -11.36 25.31
CA ILE A 710 -19.42 -12.37 24.67
C ILE A 710 -18.68 -12.90 23.45
N VAL A 711 -18.40 -14.20 23.41
CA VAL A 711 -17.77 -14.87 22.27
C VAL A 711 -18.81 -15.68 21.53
N SER A 712 -19.08 -15.33 20.27
CA SER A 712 -19.95 -16.07 19.37
C SER A 712 -19.12 -16.94 18.44
N PHE A 713 -19.18 -18.26 18.60
CA PHE A 713 -18.39 -19.21 17.79
C PHE A 713 -18.99 -19.49 16.40
N VAL A 714 -20.26 -19.12 16.16
CA VAL A 714 -20.97 -19.15 14.87
C VAL A 714 -21.23 -20.54 14.29
N ARG A 715 -20.25 -21.44 14.31
CA ARG A 715 -20.33 -22.76 13.70
C ARG A 715 -21.27 -23.68 14.48
N SER A 716 -22.25 -24.21 13.77
CA SER A 716 -23.19 -25.25 14.23
C SER A 716 -23.60 -26.10 13.03
N HIS A 717 -23.05 -27.30 12.89
CA HIS A 717 -23.42 -28.27 11.84
C HIS A 717 -23.01 -29.68 12.26
N THR A 718 -23.71 -30.66 11.69
CA THR A 718 -23.63 -32.10 12.03
C THR A 718 -22.39 -32.79 11.46
N GLU A 719 -21.69 -32.18 10.50
CA GLU A 719 -20.52 -32.75 9.81
C GLU A 719 -19.17 -32.49 10.52
N GLY A 720 -19.15 -31.77 11.65
CA GLY A 720 -17.95 -31.60 12.50
C GLY A 720 -16.85 -30.66 11.96
N TYR A 721 -17.09 -29.91 10.88
CA TYR A 721 -16.12 -29.02 10.24
C TYR A 721 -16.02 -27.61 10.88
N VAL A 722 -15.15 -27.44 11.87
CA VAL A 722 -15.00 -26.17 12.60
C VAL A 722 -14.36 -25.02 11.75
N GLY A 723 -13.75 -25.34 10.61
CA GLY A 723 -13.04 -24.40 9.74
C GLY A 723 -11.66 -23.96 10.25
N GLU A 724 -10.76 -23.51 9.36
CA GLU A 724 -9.36 -23.19 9.73
C GLU A 724 -9.22 -22.02 10.73
N LEU A 725 -10.11 -21.02 10.66
CA LEU A 725 -10.08 -19.86 11.54
C LEU A 725 -10.24 -20.20 13.03
N LEU A 726 -10.95 -21.29 13.33
CA LEU A 726 -11.14 -21.78 14.69
C LEU A 726 -10.10 -22.83 15.08
N LYS A 727 -9.25 -23.32 14.15
CA LYS A 727 -8.16 -24.26 14.46
C LYS A 727 -6.97 -23.60 15.18
N ASP A 728 -6.84 -22.28 15.13
CA ASP A 728 -5.78 -21.56 15.82
C ASP A 728 -6.07 -21.39 17.32
N TRP A 729 -5.33 -22.14 18.15
CA TRP A 729 -5.52 -22.12 19.61
C TRP A 729 -5.20 -20.76 20.20
N ARG A 730 -4.33 -19.98 19.55
CA ARG A 730 -3.93 -18.65 20.00
C ARG A 730 -5.10 -17.68 19.90
N ARG A 731 -5.94 -17.81 18.87
CA ARG A 731 -7.16 -16.99 18.71
C ARG A 731 -8.20 -17.33 19.77
N LEU A 732 -8.40 -18.61 20.06
CA LEU A 732 -9.26 -19.03 21.18
C LEU A 732 -8.74 -18.44 22.51
N ASN A 733 -7.45 -18.59 22.79
CA ASN A 733 -6.82 -18.05 24.00
C ASN A 733 -7.01 -16.53 24.10
N VAL A 734 -6.81 -15.78 23.01
CA VAL A 734 -7.08 -14.33 23.00
C VAL A 734 -8.54 -14.07 23.34
N ALA A 735 -9.50 -14.69 22.65
CA ALA A 735 -10.93 -14.46 22.83
C ALA A 735 -11.40 -14.70 24.29
N VAL A 736 -10.99 -15.80 24.89
CA VAL A 736 -11.39 -16.23 26.25
C VAL A 736 -10.74 -15.33 27.32
N THR A 737 -9.53 -14.82 27.08
CA THR A 737 -8.79 -14.00 28.05
C THR A 737 -9.05 -12.49 27.97
N ARG A 738 -10.06 -12.04 27.19
CA ARG A 738 -10.43 -10.61 27.12
C ARG A 738 -11.38 -10.17 28.24
N ALA A 739 -12.05 -11.10 28.92
CA ALA A 739 -13.01 -10.81 29.98
C ALA A 739 -12.31 -10.52 31.32
N LYS A 740 -12.71 -9.45 32.03
CA LYS A 740 -12.25 -9.18 33.40
C LYS A 740 -13.12 -9.85 34.47
N HIS A 741 -14.45 -9.80 34.30
CA HIS A 741 -15.40 -10.22 35.33
C HIS A 741 -16.36 -11.30 34.84
N LYS A 742 -16.75 -11.27 33.56
CA LYS A 742 -17.67 -12.26 33.00
C LYS A 742 -17.36 -12.58 31.55
N LEU A 743 -17.17 -13.87 31.25
CA LEU A 743 -17.08 -14.40 29.90
C LEU A 743 -18.36 -15.17 29.59
N ILE A 744 -18.96 -14.91 28.43
CA ILE A 744 -20.11 -15.66 27.91
C ILE A 744 -19.70 -16.26 26.59
N MET A 745 -19.77 -17.59 26.47
CA MET A 745 -19.44 -18.33 25.26
C MET A 745 -20.70 -18.90 24.64
N LEU A 746 -20.94 -18.62 23.35
CA LEU A 746 -22.11 -19.05 22.60
C LEU A 746 -21.68 -19.89 21.39
N GLY A 747 -22.13 -21.14 21.33
CA GLY A 747 -21.84 -22.03 20.20
C GLY A 747 -22.41 -23.44 20.37
N CYS A 748 -22.24 -24.28 19.35
CA CYS A 748 -22.76 -25.65 19.32
C CYS A 748 -21.73 -26.65 19.85
N SER A 749 -21.95 -27.21 21.04
CA SER A 749 -21.02 -28.14 21.70
C SER A 749 -20.58 -29.31 20.79
N PRO A 750 -21.49 -30.07 20.13
CA PRO A 750 -21.09 -31.15 19.21
C PRO A 750 -20.15 -30.69 18.10
N THR A 751 -20.38 -29.53 17.49
CA THR A 751 -19.50 -28.99 16.44
C THR A 751 -18.16 -28.51 17.02
N LEU A 752 -18.16 -27.84 18.17
CA LEU A 752 -16.96 -27.27 18.78
C LEU A 752 -16.04 -28.34 19.41
N CYS A 753 -16.57 -29.48 19.86
CA CYS A 753 -15.78 -30.61 20.37
C CYS A 753 -14.90 -31.27 19.30
N HIS A 754 -15.14 -31.04 18.00
CA HIS A 754 -14.25 -31.50 16.94
C HIS A 754 -12.95 -30.67 16.85
N TYR A 755 -12.81 -29.63 17.67
CA TYR A 755 -11.60 -28.84 17.80
C TYR A 755 -10.94 -29.06 19.17
N ALA A 756 -9.79 -29.74 19.18
CA ALA A 756 -9.15 -30.26 20.39
C ALA A 756 -8.95 -29.23 21.54
N PRO A 757 -8.57 -27.95 21.31
CA PRO A 757 -8.53 -26.94 22.37
C PRO A 757 -9.90 -26.55 22.93
N LEU A 758 -10.95 -26.48 22.10
CA LEU A 758 -12.31 -26.25 22.58
C LEU A 758 -12.88 -27.48 23.28
N GLU A 759 -12.59 -28.69 22.80
CA GLU A 759 -12.97 -29.93 23.48
C GLU A 759 -12.40 -29.98 24.91
N LYS A 760 -11.10 -29.66 25.06
CA LYS A 760 -10.45 -29.59 26.38
C LYS A 760 -11.06 -28.50 27.27
N LEU A 761 -11.37 -27.33 26.70
CA LEU A 761 -12.01 -26.24 27.44
C LEU A 761 -13.43 -26.64 27.87
N LEU A 762 -14.21 -27.25 27.00
CA LEU A 762 -15.58 -27.70 27.29
C LEU A 762 -15.58 -28.80 28.34
N LYS A 763 -14.69 -29.79 28.26
CA LYS A 763 -14.52 -30.82 29.29
C LYS A 763 -14.22 -30.21 30.66
N HIS A 764 -13.29 -29.26 30.72
CA HIS A 764 -12.96 -28.56 31.97
C HIS A 764 -14.15 -27.74 32.51
N MET A 765 -14.91 -27.08 31.63
CA MET A 765 -16.12 -26.35 32.02
C MET A 765 -17.27 -27.29 32.45
N GLU A 766 -17.36 -28.50 31.90
CA GLU A 766 -18.31 -29.56 32.28
C GLU A 766 -17.98 -30.11 33.67
N GLU A 767 -16.69 -30.38 33.94
CA GLU A 767 -16.18 -30.85 35.24
C GLU A 767 -16.50 -29.85 36.38
N GLU A 768 -16.46 -28.55 36.08
CA GLU A 768 -16.77 -27.48 37.05
C GLU A 768 -18.24 -27.00 37.00
N ALA A 769 -19.13 -27.73 36.30
CA ALA A 769 -20.57 -27.42 36.17
C ALA A 769 -20.89 -26.01 35.63
N MET A 770 -20.02 -25.46 34.78
CA MET A 770 -20.17 -24.12 34.18
C MET A 770 -21.01 -24.11 32.89
N ILE A 771 -21.43 -25.27 32.39
CA ILE A 771 -22.18 -25.40 31.13
C ILE A 771 -23.68 -25.56 31.42
N SER A 772 -24.47 -24.59 30.95
CA SER A 772 -25.94 -24.68 30.92
C SER A 772 -26.41 -25.13 29.53
N PHE A 773 -26.94 -26.35 29.42
CA PHE A 773 -27.57 -26.83 28.19
C PHE A 773 -28.99 -26.26 28.07
N HIS A 774 -29.20 -25.34 27.12
CA HIS A 774 -30.54 -24.92 26.69
C HIS A 774 -30.85 -25.52 25.33
N CYS A 775 -31.58 -26.63 25.33
CA CYS A 775 -32.22 -27.14 24.12
C CYS A 775 -33.41 -26.23 23.80
N VAL A 776 -33.29 -25.38 22.79
CA VAL A 776 -34.47 -24.81 22.13
C VAL A 776 -35.02 -25.91 21.23
N PRO A 777 -36.28 -26.37 21.38
CA PRO A 777 -36.86 -27.33 20.45
C PRO A 777 -36.85 -26.70 19.06
N MET A 778 -36.17 -27.32 18.10
CA MET A 778 -36.35 -26.98 16.69
C MET A 778 -37.75 -27.43 16.27
N THR A 779 -38.73 -26.54 16.34
CA THR A 779 -39.92 -26.67 15.50
C THR A 779 -39.56 -26.08 14.14
N GLN A 780 -39.43 -26.95 13.14
CA GLN A 780 -39.59 -26.60 11.73
C GLN A 780 -40.93 -25.85 11.56
N GLU A 781 -40.95 -24.88 10.65
CA GLU A 781 -42.07 -23.97 10.31
C GLU A 781 -42.14 -22.64 11.07
N VAL A 782 -41.35 -21.66 10.61
CA VAL A 782 -41.91 -20.31 10.37
C VAL A 782 -41.36 -19.82 9.04
N ILE A 783 -42.12 -20.12 7.98
CA ILE A 783 -42.01 -19.46 6.68
C ILE A 783 -42.50 -18.03 6.83
N CYS A 784 -41.76 -17.07 6.24
CA CYS A 784 -42.19 -15.70 5.98
C CYS A 784 -43.69 -15.58 5.71
N SER A 785 -44.42 -14.86 6.55
CA SER A 785 -45.55 -14.01 6.14
C SER A 785 -46.16 -13.28 7.34
N SER A 786 -46.60 -12.04 7.12
CA SER A 786 -47.60 -11.30 7.92
C SER A 786 -47.10 -10.42 9.07
N PHE A 787 -46.44 -9.30 8.73
CA PHE A 787 -46.48 -8.09 9.57
C PHE A 787 -47.59 -7.17 9.05
N HIS A 788 -48.84 -7.36 9.50
CA HIS A 788 -49.92 -6.38 9.36
C HIS A 788 -50.93 -6.54 10.52
N GLY A 789 -50.95 -5.56 11.43
CA GLY A 789 -52.16 -5.21 12.20
C GLY A 789 -52.24 -5.65 13.67
N VAL A 790 -52.89 -4.77 14.46
CA VAL A 790 -53.46 -4.91 15.83
C VAL A 790 -52.49 -4.54 16.98
N LYS A 791 -52.49 -3.31 17.52
CA LYS A 791 -53.45 -2.58 18.41
C LYS A 791 -53.73 -3.22 19.79
N ASN A 792 -53.45 -2.43 20.83
CA ASN A 792 -53.88 -2.46 22.23
C ASN A 792 -54.97 -3.50 22.61
N GLY A 793 -54.64 -4.37 23.56
CA GLY A 793 -55.61 -5.19 24.29
C GLY A 793 -54.91 -6.17 25.24
N GLY A 794 -55.08 -5.98 26.55
CA GLY A 794 -54.58 -6.92 27.56
C GLY A 794 -55.34 -8.24 27.52
N CYS A 795 -54.63 -9.36 27.61
CA CYS A 795 -55.22 -10.67 27.84
C CYS A 795 -54.39 -11.44 28.89
N LYS A 796 -55.04 -11.75 30.02
CA LYS A 796 -54.54 -12.70 31.04
C LYS A 796 -54.91 -14.10 30.57
N THR A 797 -53.92 -14.96 30.34
CA THR A 797 -54.13 -16.42 30.23
C THR A 797 -52.94 -17.20 30.79
N ASN A 798 -53.27 -18.30 31.45
CA ASN A 798 -52.43 -19.15 32.29
C ASN A 798 -51.14 -19.67 31.64
N GLY A 799 -50.00 -19.39 32.28
CA GLY A 799 -48.99 -20.40 32.62
C GLY A 799 -48.12 -21.05 31.52
N LYS A 800 -48.20 -20.67 30.24
CA LYS A 800 -47.22 -21.07 29.21
C LYS A 800 -46.98 -19.93 28.21
N ILE A 801 -45.75 -19.43 28.13
CA ILE A 801 -45.31 -18.40 27.17
C ILE A 801 -44.43 -19.09 26.13
N TYR A 802 -44.80 -18.96 24.86
CA TYR A 802 -44.00 -19.38 23.71
C TYR A 802 -43.04 -18.23 23.34
N ILE A 803 -41.74 -18.50 23.30
CA ILE A 803 -40.69 -17.50 23.06
C ILE A 803 -40.37 -17.46 21.56
N THR A 804 -40.66 -16.34 20.88
CA THR A 804 -40.44 -16.17 19.43
C THR A 804 -39.40 -15.09 19.09
N SER A 805 -38.57 -14.63 20.02
CA SER A 805 -37.50 -13.66 19.75
C SER A 805 -36.25 -13.84 20.63
N PRO A 806 -35.03 -13.82 20.06
CA PRO A 806 -33.77 -13.86 20.82
C PRO A 806 -33.63 -12.72 21.85
N TYR A 807 -34.31 -11.60 21.61
CA TYR A 807 -34.22 -10.38 22.44
C TYR A 807 -34.83 -10.58 23.84
N GLN A 808 -35.90 -11.37 23.94
CA GLN A 808 -36.56 -11.64 25.22
C GLN A 808 -35.85 -12.72 26.05
N CYS A 809 -35.07 -13.59 25.41
CA CYS A 809 -34.28 -14.61 26.11
C CYS A 809 -33.13 -13.97 26.90
N LEU A 810 -32.50 -12.93 26.34
CA LEU A 810 -31.48 -12.13 27.03
C LEU A 810 -32.07 -11.35 28.22
N GLN A 811 -33.27 -10.79 28.05
CA GLN A 811 -33.98 -10.07 29.12
C GLN A 811 -34.44 -11.01 30.26
N TYR A 812 -34.87 -12.24 29.93
CA TYR A 812 -35.21 -13.27 30.90
C TYR A 812 -34.01 -13.69 31.76
N TYR A 813 -32.84 -13.85 31.15
CA TYR A 813 -31.60 -14.18 31.85
C TYR A 813 -31.09 -13.04 32.75
N LEU A 814 -31.28 -11.79 32.33
CA LEU A 814 -30.94 -10.61 33.14
C LEU A 814 -31.89 -10.43 34.33
N ASN A 815 -33.18 -10.78 34.17
CA ASN A 815 -34.19 -10.59 35.22
C ASN A 815 -34.23 -11.72 36.28
N ARG A 816 -33.76 -12.94 35.96
CA ARG A 816 -33.71 -14.07 36.92
C ARG A 816 -32.50 -14.08 37.85
N CYS A 817 -31.48 -13.25 37.60
CA CYS A 817 -30.34 -13.07 38.51
C CYS A 817 -30.66 -12.16 39.73
N LYS A 818 -31.90 -12.18 40.24
CA LYS A 818 -32.20 -11.66 41.58
C LYS A 818 -31.87 -12.77 42.59
N TRP A 819 -30.78 -12.59 43.32
CA TRP A 819 -30.43 -13.43 44.46
C TRP A 819 -31.57 -13.43 45.46
N SER A 820 -32.06 -14.62 45.80
CA SER A 820 -32.89 -14.84 46.99
C SER A 820 -32.04 -14.48 48.21
N SER A 821 -32.39 -13.40 48.89
CA SER A 821 -31.89 -13.09 50.22
C SER A 821 -32.45 -14.14 51.19
N GLY A 822 -31.58 -15.06 51.57
CA GLY A 822 -31.75 -16.07 52.61
C GLY A 822 -30.38 -16.40 53.15
#